data_AF-A0A8H7ISK3-F1
#
_entry.id   AF-A0A8H7ISK3-F1
#
_cell.length_a   1.000
_cell.length_b   1.000
_cell.length_c   1.000
_cell.angle_alpha   90.00
_cell.angle_beta   90.00
_cell.angle_gamma   90.00
#
_symmetry.space_group_name_H-M   'P 1'
#
loop_
_entity.id
_entity.type
_entity.pdbx_description
1 polymer ?
#
loop_
_entity_poly.entity_id
_entity_poly.type
_entity_poly.pdbx_seq_one_letter_code
_entity_poly.pdbx_strand_id
1 'polypeptide(L)'
;MGSWDCYCALCSGPLGIYSIHVGDTTTGALAKRKEAIMAKRGELQRQRPQTSTFTDVDEGSEKEMGSDEEEKDEMHLEPVLNTDDSRTENIDLGSVNGASQVAEEDTDMEVDDVDHDSDNDNDDNDNDDNDDARSENSDLGFRLHHGMAPTDDMYDYYEGCSFDPRLLALEDIKWLDRCRTLGYNAQASGITKAFISGLGRYDDYGSFRIKKPGNDPNDIGADEYDCYRAGGGDIDDSTFPFHEACYRVLARNLGYEDPKEIDKDVLYGIMRQCSEEWGSVLNLDYGGVEAEQFWSCQPGEEYTVCRPDKDLNTSSILPSLMPAKLLHTSTTPDLFKKVQHDALNVLPFDILYTMFQHLKIQDILNLMQASWHVYSLTRDRSFWRQMIRSHLAPWFWELDRTAALFEAHPNLDYKGMFLWLNMATHPKCGMEGPFMGIANRRRIWNVCEQLSPIYNLKVCRTVQEELDHEEAKAVLDTAVSLHMPMVMYPQPKNAHTTSIQFIRSWNEVGNQASDLETYFREQDGALIGISVNFGNGERLFGSKEGKKGQSMHIRAHDWVQEIVVYLREIDMFNRNQDRSDVNGPLDARPYYDSMIHGLSIKFTSGNSKDAKRPSYHSQRAYTVLPGMHLIGLTGEITADGTISRLGLLQAFRPNESPSALPQYTFAQRALWDPHASSVLITPAANAPLDKPFESHPNISIHHLPITPQRSPIDIPPDMRTHQLLHWGRTPHQLKNLRCISALQVQGGTIGRHGRAVPYYDIIGMRPGYTPHSSLPPSIAPKPQHVGTLDPVPTMYGIEHWNKQTKWHGLEIYKDYEKFDPRFLKTFDVDGAGGEIINSIAISQNAGSVKLTTNWGRHEIFGHMEEEEHHYEWVGYEAKEGEVVVGLSVSFSTLSGWSSGATMWSHWTVRELGVMLQRVDEAGNW
;
A
#
# COMPACT_ATOMS: atom_id res chain seq x y z
N MET A 1 -13.28 16.93 4.63
CA MET A 1 -12.11 16.70 3.75
C MET A 1 -12.65 16.48 2.35
N GLY A 2 -12.05 17.04 1.31
CA GLY A 2 -12.54 16.85 -0.07
C GLY A 2 -12.33 15.41 -0.54
N SER A 3 -13.19 14.92 -1.44
CA SER A 3 -12.91 13.67 -2.17
C SER A 3 -11.71 13.85 -3.11
N TRP A 4 -11.07 12.75 -3.49
CA TRP A 4 -9.96 12.69 -4.44
C TRP A 4 -10.15 11.48 -5.35
N ASP A 5 -9.84 11.66 -6.64
CA ASP A 5 -9.80 10.57 -7.61
C ASP A 5 -8.57 9.68 -7.39
N CYS A 6 -8.66 8.41 -7.77
CA CYS A 6 -7.48 7.57 -8.00
C CYS A 6 -7.37 7.22 -9.49
N TYR A 7 -6.14 7.12 -9.98
CA TYR A 7 -5.86 6.98 -11.42
C TYR A 7 -5.08 5.70 -11.70
N CYS A 8 -4.97 5.31 -12.96
CA CYS A 8 -4.22 4.12 -13.36
C CYS A 8 -2.70 4.27 -13.13
N ALA A 9 -2.13 3.35 -12.35
CA ALA A 9 -0.70 3.33 -11.96
C ALA A 9 0.28 3.35 -13.15
N LEU A 10 -0.16 2.91 -14.33
CA LEU A 10 0.66 2.81 -15.54
C LEU A 10 0.43 3.96 -16.54
N CYS A 11 -0.61 4.77 -16.37
CA CYS A 11 -0.94 5.82 -17.36
C CYS A 11 -1.46 7.15 -16.79
N SER A 12 -1.68 7.29 -15.48
CA SER A 12 -2.30 8.48 -14.87
C SER A 12 -3.67 8.84 -15.48
N GLY A 13 -4.37 7.86 -16.05
CA GLY A 13 -5.68 8.02 -16.68
C GLY A 13 -6.82 7.59 -15.76
N PRO A 14 -8.06 8.05 -16.01
CA PRO A 14 -9.20 7.80 -15.15
C PRO A 14 -9.62 6.34 -15.19
N LEU A 15 -10.13 5.83 -14.07
CA LEU A 15 -10.52 4.43 -13.87
C LEU A 15 -12.01 4.18 -14.14
N GLY A 16 -12.51 4.79 -15.20
CA GLY A 16 -13.87 4.65 -15.71
C GLY A 16 -14.13 5.62 -16.86
N ILE A 17 -15.02 5.23 -17.78
CA ILE A 17 -15.44 6.10 -18.88
C ILE A 17 -16.33 7.26 -18.43
N TYR A 18 -16.94 7.16 -17.24
CA TYR A 18 -17.91 8.14 -16.75
C TYR A 18 -17.28 9.50 -16.42
N SER A 19 -15.98 9.54 -16.12
CA SER A 19 -15.19 10.78 -15.97
C SER A 19 -14.89 11.46 -17.32
N ILE A 20 -15.26 10.84 -18.45
CA ILE A 20 -14.95 11.37 -19.79
C ILE A 20 -16.11 12.22 -20.32
N HIS A 21 -15.88 13.53 -20.36
CA HIS A 21 -16.79 14.50 -20.97
C HIS A 21 -16.44 14.69 -22.45
N VAL A 22 -17.38 14.32 -23.33
CA VAL A 22 -17.33 14.58 -24.77
C VAL A 22 -18.32 15.71 -25.08
N GLY A 23 -17.82 16.83 -25.61
CA GLY A 23 -18.62 18.04 -25.81
C GLY A 23 -19.45 18.05 -27.10
N ASP A 24 -20.16 19.14 -27.34
CA ASP A 24 -21.07 19.28 -28.48
C ASP A 24 -20.33 19.54 -29.82
N THR A 25 -20.93 19.08 -30.92
CA THR A 25 -20.49 19.30 -32.30
C THR A 25 -20.80 20.70 -32.84
N THR A 26 -21.51 21.57 -32.10
CA THR A 26 -21.86 22.92 -32.56
C THR A 26 -20.62 23.80 -32.81
N THR A 27 -20.77 24.76 -33.72
CA THR A 27 -19.67 25.63 -34.16
C THR A 27 -19.07 26.48 -33.03
N GLY A 28 -19.89 26.89 -32.05
CA GLY A 28 -19.45 27.63 -30.87
C GLY A 28 -18.55 26.79 -29.95
N ALA A 29 -19.04 25.61 -29.53
CA ALA A 29 -18.29 24.62 -28.77
C ALA A 29 -16.93 24.28 -29.41
N LEU A 30 -16.93 24.00 -30.72
CA LEU A 30 -15.71 23.71 -31.48
C LEU A 30 -14.76 24.91 -31.61
N ALA A 31 -15.26 26.14 -31.64
CA ALA A 31 -14.42 27.34 -31.61
C ALA A 31 -13.76 27.52 -30.23
N LYS A 32 -14.52 27.31 -29.15
CA LYS A 32 -14.05 27.43 -27.77
C LYS A 32 -12.93 26.42 -27.44
N ARG A 33 -13.11 25.14 -27.79
CA ARG A 33 -12.05 24.12 -27.64
C ARG A 33 -10.79 24.48 -28.45
N LYS A 34 -10.93 25.02 -29.67
CA LYS A 34 -9.78 25.49 -30.46
C LYS A 34 -9.04 26.65 -29.82
N GLU A 35 -9.76 27.59 -29.20
CA GLU A 35 -9.17 28.69 -28.44
C GLU A 35 -8.38 28.17 -27.23
N ALA A 36 -8.96 27.25 -26.45
CA ALA A 36 -8.28 26.58 -25.34
C ALA A 36 -6.98 25.85 -25.78
N ILE A 37 -7.04 25.11 -26.90
CA ILE A 37 -5.86 24.45 -27.50
C ILE A 37 -4.78 25.47 -27.90
N MET A 38 -5.17 26.62 -28.48
CA MET A 38 -4.21 27.68 -28.83
C MET A 38 -3.60 28.33 -27.58
N ALA A 39 -4.40 28.58 -26.54
CA ALA A 39 -3.92 29.13 -25.27
C ALA A 39 -2.92 28.18 -24.58
N LYS A 40 -3.25 26.89 -24.45
CA LYS A 40 -2.38 25.87 -23.84
C LYS A 40 -1.07 25.70 -24.63
N ARG A 41 -1.12 25.73 -25.97
CA ARG A 41 0.08 25.77 -26.82
C ARG A 41 0.95 27.01 -26.57
N GLY A 42 0.34 28.19 -26.45
CA GLY A 42 1.04 29.44 -26.15
C GLY A 42 1.65 29.48 -24.74
N GLU A 43 1.09 28.74 -23.78
CA GLU A 43 1.70 28.52 -22.47
C GLU A 43 2.89 27.55 -22.52
N LEU A 44 2.72 26.36 -23.09
CA LEU A 44 3.81 25.38 -23.24
C LEU A 44 5.01 25.95 -24.01
N GLN A 45 4.77 26.85 -24.96
CA GLN A 45 5.84 27.54 -25.70
C GLN A 45 6.56 28.61 -24.86
N ARG A 46 5.90 29.23 -23.87
CA ARG A 46 6.52 30.16 -22.91
C ARG A 46 7.32 29.46 -21.82
N GLN A 47 6.90 28.26 -21.41
CA GLN A 47 7.60 27.45 -20.39
C GLN A 47 8.88 26.79 -20.93
N ARG A 48 9.07 26.74 -22.26
CA ARG A 48 10.26 26.13 -22.89
C ARG A 48 11.52 26.96 -22.63
N PRO A 49 12.60 26.42 -22.02
CA PRO A 49 13.85 27.15 -21.85
C PRO A 49 14.42 27.59 -23.20
N GLN A 50 14.89 28.84 -23.31
CA GLN A 50 15.53 29.38 -24.52
C GLN A 50 16.87 28.68 -24.80
N THR A 51 16.77 27.51 -25.43
CA THR A 51 17.88 26.85 -26.13
C THR A 51 17.72 27.10 -27.63
N SER A 52 18.85 27.26 -28.33
CA SER A 52 18.94 27.99 -29.61
C SER A 52 17.89 27.60 -30.65
N THR A 53 17.20 28.61 -31.19
CA THR A 53 16.25 28.53 -32.30
C THR A 53 16.76 27.67 -33.45
N PHE A 54 16.05 26.58 -33.73
CA PHE A 54 16.12 25.89 -35.01
C PHE A 54 15.11 26.57 -35.94
N THR A 55 15.57 27.19 -37.02
CA THR A 55 14.67 27.78 -38.03
C THR A 55 14.02 26.66 -38.82
N ASP A 56 12.69 26.68 -38.90
CA ASP A 56 11.93 25.78 -39.76
C ASP A 56 12.24 25.98 -41.24
N VAL A 57 11.81 25.00 -42.04
CA VAL A 57 12.15 24.83 -43.45
C VAL A 57 11.62 25.99 -44.30
N ASP A 58 12.49 26.50 -45.17
CA ASP A 58 12.27 27.58 -46.12
C ASP A 58 11.14 27.25 -47.13
N GLU A 59 9.93 27.78 -46.89
CA GLU A 59 8.83 27.77 -47.86
C GLU A 59 8.95 28.97 -48.81
N GLY A 60 9.61 28.75 -49.94
CA GLY A 60 9.70 29.75 -51.00
C GLY A 60 8.34 30.09 -51.59
N SER A 61 7.93 31.36 -51.49
CA SER A 61 6.75 31.90 -52.16
C SER A 61 7.15 32.94 -53.22
N GLU A 62 6.89 32.63 -54.48
CA GLU A 62 7.02 33.57 -55.60
C GLU A 62 5.90 34.63 -55.54
N LYS A 63 6.26 35.93 -55.57
CA LYS A 63 5.37 37.00 -56.05
C LYS A 63 6.15 38.10 -56.78
N GLU A 64 5.74 38.39 -58.00
CA GLU A 64 6.26 39.48 -58.83
C GLU A 64 5.53 40.83 -58.59
N MET A 65 6.30 41.92 -58.70
CA MET A 65 5.98 43.26 -59.23
C MET A 65 4.81 44.14 -58.72
N GLY A 66 5.13 45.44 -58.58
CA GLY A 66 4.22 46.59 -58.45
C GLY A 66 4.59 47.50 -57.27
N SER A 67 5.56 48.43 -57.35
CA SER A 67 5.62 49.73 -58.07
C SER A 67 5.14 50.93 -57.23
N ASP A 68 6.03 51.92 -57.06
CA ASP A 68 5.79 53.36 -56.78
C ASP A 68 5.22 53.73 -55.38
N GLU A 69 5.47 54.89 -54.74
CA GLU A 69 6.58 55.89 -54.76
C GLU A 69 6.46 56.80 -53.50
N GLU A 70 7.37 57.77 -53.36
CA GLU A 70 7.33 58.99 -52.49
C GLU A 70 7.68 58.95 -50.98
N GLU A 71 8.33 60.06 -50.57
CA GLU A 71 9.00 60.35 -49.30
C GLU A 71 8.08 61.06 -48.28
N LYS A 72 8.44 61.01 -46.98
CA LYS A 72 8.77 62.24 -46.23
C LYS A 72 9.42 62.03 -44.86
N ASP A 73 10.01 63.12 -44.39
CA ASP A 73 11.13 63.21 -43.46
C ASP A 73 10.74 63.85 -42.10
N GLU A 74 11.71 63.89 -41.19
CA GLU A 74 11.75 64.66 -39.91
C GLU A 74 10.82 64.28 -38.73
N MET A 75 11.15 64.54 -37.44
CA MET A 75 12.42 64.58 -36.68
C MET A 75 12.09 64.80 -35.17
N HIS A 76 13.06 64.59 -34.26
CA HIS A 76 13.13 65.12 -32.87
C HIS A 76 12.23 64.45 -31.78
N LEU A 77 12.63 64.33 -30.50
CA LEU A 77 13.88 64.66 -29.77
C LEU A 77 13.99 63.80 -28.48
N GLU A 78 15.20 63.39 -28.08
CA GLU A 78 15.50 63.02 -26.67
C GLU A 78 15.79 64.28 -25.82
N PRO A 79 15.98 64.16 -24.48
CA PRO A 79 17.33 63.86 -23.99
C PRO A 79 17.42 62.88 -22.79
N VAL A 80 18.46 62.03 -22.82
CA VAL A 80 19.01 61.26 -21.69
C VAL A 80 20.17 62.04 -21.01
N LEU A 81 20.80 61.48 -19.97
CA LEU A 81 22.00 61.91 -19.19
C LEU A 81 21.67 62.82 -17.97
N ASN A 82 22.29 62.74 -16.78
CA ASN A 82 23.37 61.93 -16.17
C ASN A 82 23.34 62.16 -14.61
N THR A 83 23.98 61.46 -13.66
CA THR A 83 24.98 60.35 -13.60
C THR A 83 24.97 59.67 -12.20
N ASP A 84 25.85 58.68 -12.01
CA ASP A 84 26.54 58.21 -10.77
C ASP A 84 26.77 59.26 -9.64
N ASP A 85 27.14 58.94 -8.38
CA ASP A 85 27.92 57.77 -7.89
C ASP A 85 27.84 57.60 -6.34
N SER A 86 28.44 56.51 -5.86
CA SER A 86 29.21 56.35 -4.61
C SER A 86 28.55 55.76 -3.34
N ARG A 87 29.31 54.84 -2.75
CA ARG A 87 29.06 54.07 -1.52
C ARG A 87 29.52 54.84 -0.27
N THR A 88 28.91 54.57 0.89
CA THR A 88 29.70 54.37 2.12
C THR A 88 29.04 53.45 3.17
N GLU A 89 29.93 52.69 3.79
CA GLU A 89 29.90 51.70 4.87
C GLU A 89 29.10 51.94 6.18
N ASN A 90 28.53 50.83 6.68
CA ASN A 90 28.65 50.25 8.05
C ASN A 90 28.04 50.89 9.33
N ILE A 91 27.86 49.97 10.30
CA ILE A 91 27.76 50.10 11.78
C ILE A 91 26.35 50.18 12.43
N ASP A 92 25.78 48.99 12.68
CA ASP A 92 25.64 48.31 13.99
C ASP A 92 24.88 48.93 15.20
N LEU A 93 24.15 48.04 15.90
CA LEU A 93 23.59 48.08 17.28
C LEU A 93 22.62 49.20 17.73
N GLY A 94 21.44 48.79 18.24
CA GLY A 94 20.58 49.64 19.08
C GLY A 94 19.21 49.07 19.44
N SER A 95 19.08 48.41 20.60
CA SER A 95 17.79 47.93 21.15
C SER A 95 17.02 49.05 21.88
N VAL A 96 15.67 48.92 21.99
CA VAL A 96 14.85 49.01 23.22
C VAL A 96 13.40 49.47 22.96
N ASN A 97 12.45 48.61 23.36
CA ASN A 97 11.07 48.78 23.85
C ASN A 97 10.26 50.08 23.61
N GLY A 98 8.99 49.90 23.22
CA GLY A 98 7.88 50.84 23.44
C GLY A 98 6.51 50.16 23.24
N ALA A 99 5.56 50.33 24.17
CA ALA A 99 4.28 49.60 24.20
C ALA A 99 3.04 50.51 24.18
N SER A 100 1.95 50.06 23.54
CA SER A 100 0.51 50.38 23.76
C SER A 100 -0.30 49.52 22.76
N GLN A 101 -1.32 48.71 23.12
CA GLN A 101 -2.61 48.92 23.82
C GLN A 101 -3.79 49.38 22.92
N VAL A 102 -4.93 48.65 23.04
CA VAL A 102 -6.31 48.86 22.52
C VAL A 102 -6.50 48.94 20.99
N ALA A 103 -7.61 48.51 20.37
CA ALA A 103 -8.88 47.84 20.78
C ALA A 103 -9.30 46.85 19.65
N GLU A 104 -9.91 45.69 19.91
CA GLU A 104 -11.37 45.46 19.92
C GLU A 104 -12.18 46.26 18.88
N GLU A 105 -12.70 45.57 17.85
CA GLU A 105 -14.05 45.79 17.31
C GLU A 105 -14.55 44.51 16.62
N ASP A 106 -15.66 43.96 17.10
CA ASP A 106 -16.32 42.76 16.58
C ASP A 106 -17.17 43.08 15.35
N THR A 107 -17.30 42.12 14.43
CA THR A 107 -18.44 42.05 13.50
C THR A 107 -18.88 40.61 13.32
N ASP A 108 -19.92 40.24 14.07
CA ASP A 108 -20.71 39.04 13.82
C ASP A 108 -21.40 39.13 12.46
N MET A 109 -21.41 38.03 11.70
CA MET A 109 -22.42 37.76 10.68
C MET A 109 -22.94 36.34 10.88
N GLU A 110 -24.11 36.27 11.49
CA GLU A 110 -24.96 35.07 11.50
C GLU A 110 -25.34 34.71 10.06
N VAL A 111 -25.27 33.42 9.72
CA VAL A 111 -25.90 32.87 8.52
C VAL A 111 -26.76 31.69 8.97
N ASP A 112 -28.04 31.96 9.17
CA ASP A 112 -29.08 30.93 9.14
C ASP A 112 -29.21 30.43 7.70
N ASP A 113 -29.17 29.12 7.47
CA ASP A 113 -29.93 28.48 6.40
C ASP A 113 -30.31 27.05 6.80
N VAL A 114 -31.46 26.59 6.29
CA VAL A 114 -32.31 25.61 6.98
C VAL A 114 -32.41 24.28 6.22
N ASP A 115 -32.18 23.16 6.93
CA ASP A 115 -32.38 21.80 6.42
C ASP A 115 -33.88 21.39 6.33
N HIS A 116 -34.34 21.05 5.12
CA HIS A 116 -35.53 20.24 4.72
C HIS A 116 -35.24 19.80 3.26
N ASP A 117 -35.56 18.61 2.73
CA ASP A 117 -36.41 17.47 3.13
C ASP A 117 -35.82 16.21 2.45
N SER A 118 -35.61 15.08 3.15
CA SER A 118 -36.52 13.92 3.35
C SER A 118 -36.88 13.06 2.09
N ASP A 119 -36.49 11.78 2.19
CA ASP A 119 -37.08 10.54 1.64
C ASP A 119 -37.45 10.38 0.14
N ASN A 120 -36.88 9.34 -0.51
CA ASN A 120 -37.60 8.06 -0.71
C ASN A 120 -36.73 6.96 -1.35
N ASP A 121 -36.63 5.81 -0.69
CA ASP A 121 -36.35 4.53 -1.35
C ASP A 121 -37.64 3.99 -1.98
N ASN A 122 -37.58 3.43 -3.19
CA ASN A 122 -38.49 2.35 -3.61
C ASN A 122 -37.95 1.61 -4.85
N ASP A 123 -38.12 0.29 -4.79
CA ASP A 123 -38.04 -0.74 -5.83
C ASP A 123 -38.05 -0.30 -7.30
N ASP A 124 -37.17 -0.93 -8.09
CA ASP A 124 -37.57 -1.53 -9.36
C ASP A 124 -36.90 -2.91 -9.51
N ASN A 125 -37.72 -3.96 -9.36
CA ASN A 125 -37.40 -5.28 -9.88
C ASN A 125 -37.61 -5.25 -11.39
N ASP A 126 -36.68 -5.76 -12.19
CA ASP A 126 -37.03 -6.39 -13.46
C ASP A 126 -36.15 -7.61 -13.73
N ASN A 127 -36.81 -8.72 -14.03
CA ASN A 127 -36.16 -9.92 -14.55
C ASN A 127 -35.97 -9.74 -16.06
N ASP A 128 -34.87 -10.24 -16.62
CA ASP A 128 -34.95 -10.92 -17.90
C ASP A 128 -33.84 -11.98 -18.03
N ASP A 129 -34.26 -13.22 -18.29
CA ASP A 129 -33.42 -14.40 -18.47
C ASP A 129 -32.98 -14.58 -19.94
N ASN A 130 -31.80 -15.18 -20.12
CA ASN A 130 -31.26 -15.73 -21.38
C ASN A 130 -30.87 -14.74 -22.51
N ASP A 131 -29.57 -14.71 -22.83
CA ASP A 131 -29.11 -15.40 -24.06
C ASP A 131 -27.60 -15.68 -24.04
N ASP A 132 -27.24 -16.95 -24.25
CA ASP A 132 -25.86 -17.45 -24.26
C ASP A 132 -25.18 -17.19 -25.63
N ALA A 133 -24.45 -16.08 -25.77
CA ALA A 133 -23.60 -15.84 -26.93
C ALA A 133 -22.33 -15.04 -26.61
N ARG A 134 -21.16 -15.67 -26.78
CA ARG A 134 -19.84 -15.02 -26.67
C ARG A 134 -19.75 -13.78 -27.57
N SER A 135 -19.70 -12.60 -26.97
CA SER A 135 -19.53 -11.31 -27.65
C SER A 135 -18.55 -10.43 -26.89
N GLU A 136 -17.65 -9.72 -27.59
CA GLU A 136 -16.67 -8.81 -26.99
C GLU A 136 -17.26 -7.43 -26.61
N ASN A 137 -18.58 -7.34 -26.48
CA ASN A 137 -19.28 -6.14 -26.08
C ASN A 137 -19.22 -5.95 -24.55
N SER A 138 -19.33 -4.71 -24.10
CA SER A 138 -19.15 -4.32 -22.69
C SER A 138 -20.26 -4.87 -21.79
N ASP A 139 -19.94 -5.88 -20.97
CA ASP A 139 -20.80 -6.49 -19.94
C ASP A 139 -21.34 -5.50 -18.88
N LEU A 140 -20.80 -4.29 -18.80
CA LEU A 140 -21.22 -3.25 -17.86
C LEU A 140 -22.15 -2.26 -18.60
N GLY A 141 -23.42 -2.22 -18.20
CA GLY A 141 -24.45 -1.38 -18.82
C GLY A 141 -24.08 0.09 -18.85
N PHE A 142 -24.25 0.73 -20.01
CA PHE A 142 -23.71 2.05 -20.32
C PHE A 142 -24.80 3.07 -20.65
N ARG A 143 -24.74 4.24 -20.00
CA ARG A 143 -25.37 5.49 -20.44
C ARG A 143 -24.34 6.61 -20.30
N LEU A 144 -24.14 7.41 -21.35
CA LEU A 144 -23.43 8.69 -21.22
C LEU A 144 -24.26 9.60 -20.32
N HIS A 145 -23.61 10.29 -19.38
CA HIS A 145 -24.27 11.31 -18.57
C HIS A 145 -24.57 12.54 -19.44
N HIS A 146 -25.74 12.53 -20.08
CA HIS A 146 -26.41 13.77 -20.48
C HIS A 146 -27.11 14.32 -19.23
N GLY A 147 -26.33 15.05 -18.42
CA GLY A 147 -26.84 15.75 -17.24
C GLY A 147 -27.95 16.75 -17.59
N MET A 148 -28.69 17.18 -16.56
CA MET A 148 -29.78 18.15 -16.69
C MET A 148 -29.34 19.37 -17.52
N ALA A 149 -30.25 19.91 -18.35
CA ALA A 149 -29.97 21.05 -19.22
C ALA A 149 -29.27 22.18 -18.44
N PRO A 150 -27.97 22.42 -18.68
CA PRO A 150 -27.20 23.32 -17.84
C PRO A 150 -27.64 24.78 -18.08
N THR A 151 -27.39 25.63 -17.09
CA THR A 151 -27.41 27.08 -17.31
C THR A 151 -26.32 27.47 -18.31
N ASP A 152 -26.47 28.61 -19.01
CA ASP A 152 -25.49 29.04 -20.02
C ASP A 152 -24.05 29.09 -19.44
N ASP A 153 -23.87 29.55 -18.19
CA ASP A 153 -22.58 29.59 -17.50
C ASP A 153 -21.99 28.20 -17.22
N MET A 154 -22.83 27.20 -16.86
CA MET A 154 -22.38 25.82 -16.67
C MET A 154 -22.06 25.15 -18.01
N TYR A 155 -22.87 25.39 -19.04
CA TYR A 155 -22.60 24.91 -20.40
C TYR A 155 -21.24 25.40 -20.87
N ASP A 156 -20.95 26.68 -20.64
CA ASP A 156 -19.68 27.29 -20.99
C ASP A 156 -18.49 26.68 -20.23
N TYR A 157 -18.66 26.31 -18.96
CA TYR A 157 -17.63 25.59 -18.20
C TYR A 157 -17.39 24.17 -18.73
N TYR A 158 -18.44 23.36 -18.89
CA TYR A 158 -18.32 21.98 -19.35
C TYR A 158 -17.77 21.87 -20.78
N GLU A 159 -18.16 22.75 -21.70
CA GLU A 159 -17.60 22.76 -23.06
C GLU A 159 -16.11 23.16 -23.08
N GLY A 160 -15.66 23.98 -22.12
CA GLY A 160 -14.24 24.30 -21.90
C GLY A 160 -13.41 23.13 -21.38
N CYS A 161 -14.04 22.19 -20.66
CA CYS A 161 -13.42 21.02 -20.04
C CYS A 161 -13.96 19.70 -20.65
N SER A 162 -13.99 19.63 -21.99
CA SER A 162 -14.49 18.48 -22.75
C SER A 162 -13.60 18.13 -23.94
N PHE A 163 -13.63 16.87 -24.38
CA PHE A 163 -12.94 16.43 -25.58
C PHE A 163 -13.77 16.66 -26.86
N ASP A 164 -13.09 16.81 -28.00
CA ASP A 164 -13.76 16.97 -29.30
C ASP A 164 -14.45 15.66 -29.77
N PRO A 165 -15.79 15.65 -29.96
CA PRO A 165 -16.55 14.46 -30.41
C PRO A 165 -16.14 13.94 -31.79
N ARG A 166 -15.39 14.73 -32.57
CA ARG A 166 -14.93 14.36 -33.92
C ARG A 166 -13.57 13.64 -33.90
N LEU A 167 -12.87 13.66 -32.76
CA LEU A 167 -11.57 13.02 -32.57
C LEU A 167 -11.67 11.69 -31.81
N LEU A 168 -12.62 11.57 -30.87
CA LEU A 168 -12.82 10.37 -30.07
C LEU A 168 -14.08 9.61 -30.49
N ALA A 169 -13.91 8.43 -31.10
CA ALA A 169 -14.99 7.46 -31.20
C ALA A 169 -15.19 6.75 -29.86
N LEU A 170 -16.43 6.35 -29.53
CA LEU A 170 -16.73 5.66 -28.27
C LEU A 170 -15.91 4.37 -28.10
N GLU A 171 -15.60 3.67 -29.20
CA GLU A 171 -14.72 2.49 -29.20
C GLU A 171 -13.28 2.77 -28.72
N ASP A 172 -12.80 4.00 -28.88
CA ASP A 172 -11.44 4.41 -28.52
C ASP A 172 -11.28 4.74 -27.03
N ILE A 173 -12.39 4.92 -26.31
CA ILE A 173 -12.41 5.25 -24.86
C ILE A 173 -13.04 4.14 -23.98
N LYS A 174 -13.83 3.21 -24.55
CA LYS A 174 -14.43 2.05 -23.83
C LYS A 174 -13.46 1.16 -23.06
N TRP A 175 -12.17 1.20 -23.38
CA TRP A 175 -11.15 0.44 -22.65
C TRP A 175 -10.89 0.98 -21.22
N LEU A 176 -11.29 2.23 -20.93
CA LEU A 176 -11.15 2.85 -19.61
C LEU A 176 -12.02 2.19 -18.53
N ASP A 177 -13.11 1.50 -18.91
CA ASP A 177 -13.91 0.69 -17.97
C ASP A 177 -13.30 -0.68 -17.66
N ARG A 178 -12.22 -1.09 -18.37
CA ARG A 178 -11.55 -2.38 -18.15
C ARG A 178 -10.42 -2.24 -17.14
N CYS A 179 -10.78 -1.79 -15.94
CA CYS A 179 -9.86 -1.64 -14.82
C CYS A 179 -9.82 -2.90 -13.93
N ARG A 180 -8.67 -3.10 -13.30
CA ARG A 180 -8.41 -4.05 -12.20
C ARG A 180 -7.48 -3.38 -11.20
N THR A 181 -7.21 -4.01 -10.07
CA THR A 181 -6.15 -3.58 -9.15
C THR A 181 -5.18 -4.71 -8.83
N LEU A 182 -3.90 -4.37 -8.65
CA LEU A 182 -2.85 -5.25 -8.15
C LEU A 182 -2.79 -5.08 -6.62
N GLY A 183 -3.26 -6.10 -5.90
CA GLY A 183 -3.28 -6.11 -4.43
C GLY A 183 -2.35 -7.16 -3.84
N TYR A 184 -2.30 -7.22 -2.50
CA TYR A 184 -1.46 -8.13 -1.75
C TYR A 184 -2.24 -8.83 -0.63
N ASN A 185 -2.13 -10.15 -0.54
CA ASN A 185 -2.79 -10.96 0.46
C ASN A 185 -1.76 -11.81 1.23
N ALA A 186 -1.34 -11.30 2.40
CA ALA A 186 -0.42 -11.99 3.29
C ALA A 186 -0.94 -13.34 3.84
N GLN A 187 -2.26 -13.59 3.73
CA GLN A 187 -2.93 -14.81 4.19
C GLN A 187 -3.17 -15.82 3.04
N ALA A 188 -2.86 -15.48 1.79
CA ALA A 188 -2.95 -16.41 0.66
C ALA A 188 -2.06 -17.63 0.91
N SER A 189 -2.54 -18.84 0.61
CA SER A 189 -1.84 -20.09 0.94
C SER A 189 -0.63 -20.41 0.07
N GLY A 190 -0.57 -19.82 -1.12
CA GLY A 190 0.54 -20.00 -2.07
C GLY A 190 1.87 -19.41 -1.57
N ILE A 191 2.94 -19.65 -2.33
CA ILE A 191 4.22 -18.96 -2.10
C ILE A 191 4.08 -17.48 -2.44
N THR A 192 3.49 -17.17 -3.60
CA THR A 192 3.14 -15.81 -4.04
C THR A 192 1.94 -15.27 -3.26
N LYS A 193 1.93 -13.96 -3.01
CA LYS A 193 0.95 -13.26 -2.18
C LYS A 193 0.18 -12.17 -2.90
N ALA A 194 0.73 -11.61 -3.98
CA ALA A 194 0.04 -10.61 -4.76
C ALA A 194 -1.05 -11.24 -5.65
N PHE A 195 -2.07 -10.45 -5.97
CA PHE A 195 -3.22 -10.85 -6.77
C PHE A 195 -3.66 -9.74 -7.71
N ILE A 196 -4.28 -10.13 -8.83
CA ILE A 196 -4.98 -9.22 -9.73
C ILE A 196 -6.48 -9.40 -9.50
N SER A 197 -7.17 -8.31 -9.16
CA SER A 197 -8.59 -8.35 -8.80
C SER A 197 -9.53 -8.63 -9.98
N GLY A 198 -10.82 -8.76 -9.65
CA GLY A 198 -11.93 -8.68 -10.60
C GLY A 198 -11.95 -7.40 -11.45
N LEU A 199 -12.84 -7.34 -12.43
CA LEU A 199 -13.11 -6.08 -13.13
C LEU A 199 -13.84 -5.14 -12.18
N GLY A 200 -13.35 -3.92 -12.05
CA GLY A 200 -13.94 -2.88 -11.22
C GLY A 200 -13.77 -1.51 -11.85
N ARG A 201 -14.09 -0.47 -11.08
CA ARG A 201 -13.93 0.94 -11.46
C ARG A 201 -13.68 1.79 -10.21
N TYR A 202 -13.18 3.00 -10.40
CA TYR A 202 -13.10 3.99 -9.32
C TYR A 202 -14.51 4.28 -8.74
N ASP A 203 -14.54 4.50 -7.43
CA ASP A 203 -15.65 5.02 -6.63
C ASP A 203 -15.05 5.99 -5.58
N ASP A 204 -15.87 6.81 -4.92
CA ASP A 204 -15.42 7.98 -4.15
C ASP A 204 -14.28 7.72 -3.11
N TYR A 205 -13.51 8.76 -2.77
CA TYR A 205 -12.40 8.73 -1.79
C TYR A 205 -11.22 7.80 -2.12
N GLY A 206 -10.97 7.53 -3.40
CA GLY A 206 -9.87 6.69 -3.88
C GLY A 206 -10.17 5.19 -3.85
N SER A 207 -11.45 4.85 -3.73
CA SER A 207 -11.95 3.48 -3.66
C SER A 207 -12.02 2.82 -5.04
N PHE A 208 -11.97 1.50 -5.08
CA PHE A 208 -12.07 0.70 -6.30
C PHE A 208 -13.08 -0.43 -6.13
N ARG A 209 -14.31 -0.21 -6.59
CA ARG A 209 -15.41 -1.17 -6.44
C ARG A 209 -15.39 -2.22 -7.55
N ILE A 210 -15.36 -3.48 -7.14
CA ILE A 210 -15.47 -4.65 -8.02
C ILE A 210 -16.90 -4.73 -8.58
N LYS A 211 -16.99 -4.99 -9.89
CA LYS A 211 -18.25 -5.17 -10.64
C LYS A 211 -18.40 -6.57 -11.23
N LYS A 212 -17.29 -7.28 -11.44
CA LYS A 212 -17.26 -8.68 -11.85
C LYS A 212 -16.08 -9.37 -11.16
N PRO A 213 -16.28 -10.43 -10.36
CA PRO A 213 -15.22 -11.06 -9.57
C PRO A 213 -14.07 -11.59 -10.44
N GLY A 214 -12.89 -11.70 -9.82
CA GLY A 214 -11.69 -12.27 -10.42
C GLY A 214 -11.64 -13.80 -10.33
N ASN A 215 -10.60 -14.38 -10.95
CA ASN A 215 -10.28 -15.81 -10.86
C ASN A 215 -8.88 -16.04 -10.23
N ASP A 216 -8.28 -15.01 -9.62
CA ASP A 216 -6.95 -15.11 -9.00
C ASP A 216 -7.09 -15.77 -7.61
N PRO A 217 -6.44 -16.91 -7.34
CA PRO A 217 -6.62 -17.64 -6.08
C PRO A 217 -6.04 -16.91 -4.85
N ASN A 218 -5.27 -15.85 -5.06
CA ASN A 218 -4.75 -14.99 -3.99
C ASN A 218 -5.69 -13.80 -3.67
N ASP A 219 -6.69 -13.52 -4.51
CA ASP A 219 -7.70 -12.48 -4.27
C ASP A 219 -8.57 -12.87 -3.06
N ILE A 220 -8.84 -11.93 -2.15
CA ILE A 220 -9.73 -12.18 -1.00
C ILE A 220 -11.22 -12.16 -1.39
N GLY A 221 -11.54 -11.68 -2.60
CA GLY A 221 -12.90 -11.56 -3.09
C GLY A 221 -13.71 -10.45 -2.41
N ALA A 222 -13.06 -9.37 -1.98
CA ALA A 222 -13.76 -8.20 -1.46
C ALA A 222 -14.48 -7.45 -2.58
N ASP A 223 -15.60 -6.81 -2.23
CA ASP A 223 -16.39 -6.00 -3.17
C ASP A 223 -15.69 -4.67 -3.50
N GLU A 224 -14.71 -4.24 -2.71
CA GLU A 224 -14.11 -2.91 -2.77
C GLU A 224 -12.66 -2.89 -2.26
N TYR A 225 -11.79 -2.07 -2.89
CA TYR A 225 -10.37 -1.99 -2.56
C TYR A 225 -9.85 -0.54 -2.50
N ASP A 226 -9.09 -0.21 -1.46
CA ASP A 226 -8.36 1.05 -1.38
C ASP A 226 -7.21 1.10 -2.39
N CYS A 227 -7.14 2.17 -3.17
CA CYS A 227 -6.02 2.44 -4.05
C CYS A 227 -4.99 3.38 -3.41
N TYR A 228 -3.71 3.06 -3.56
CA TYR A 228 -2.55 3.83 -3.07
C TYR A 228 -2.45 4.03 -1.53
N ARG A 229 -3.48 3.69 -0.78
CA ARG A 229 -3.59 3.88 0.67
C ARG A 229 -3.67 2.55 1.40
N ALA A 230 -2.98 2.47 2.54
CA ALA A 230 -2.96 1.32 3.41
C ALA A 230 -3.89 1.59 4.61
N GLY A 231 -4.78 0.66 4.94
CA GLY A 231 -5.54 0.67 6.19
C GLY A 231 -6.90 1.37 6.23
N GLY A 232 -7.48 1.83 5.10
CA GLY A 232 -8.87 2.31 5.07
C GLY A 232 -9.90 1.20 4.78
N GLY A 233 -9.62 0.35 3.80
CA GLY A 233 -10.47 -0.76 3.35
C GLY A 233 -10.15 -2.13 3.96
N ASP A 234 -10.72 -3.20 3.37
CA ASP A 234 -10.63 -4.57 3.89
C ASP A 234 -9.21 -5.17 3.93
N ILE A 235 -8.30 -4.65 3.10
CA ILE A 235 -6.88 -5.05 3.07
C ILE A 235 -6.02 -4.00 3.79
N ASP A 236 -5.13 -4.46 4.67
CA ASP A 236 -4.17 -3.60 5.40
C ASP A 236 -3.14 -2.93 4.48
N ASP A 237 -2.80 -3.60 3.38
CA ASP A 237 -1.86 -3.19 2.34
C ASP A 237 -2.58 -2.50 1.15
N SER A 238 -1.99 -1.43 0.61
CA SER A 238 -2.54 -0.66 -0.53
C SER A 238 -2.72 -1.51 -1.79
N THR A 239 -3.68 -1.17 -2.65
CA THR A 239 -3.76 -1.75 -4.01
C THR A 239 -3.37 -0.73 -5.09
N PHE A 240 -2.94 -1.21 -6.27
CA PHE A 240 -2.51 -0.37 -7.39
C PHE A 240 -3.39 -0.60 -8.63
N PRO A 241 -4.31 0.32 -8.95
CA PRO A 241 -5.27 0.14 -10.02
C PRO A 241 -4.62 0.34 -11.40
N PHE A 242 -5.09 -0.41 -12.39
CA PHE A 242 -4.60 -0.35 -13.76
C PHE A 242 -5.65 -0.77 -14.79
N HIS A 243 -5.56 -0.23 -16.01
CA HIS A 243 -6.32 -0.73 -17.16
C HIS A 243 -5.66 -1.97 -17.75
N GLU A 244 -6.46 -2.97 -18.15
CA GLU A 244 -5.95 -4.19 -18.81
C GLU A 244 -5.10 -3.89 -20.06
N ALA A 245 -5.40 -2.80 -20.78
CA ALA A 245 -4.63 -2.36 -21.95
C ALA A 245 -3.24 -1.86 -21.57
N CYS A 246 -3.10 -1.10 -20.47
CA CYS A 246 -1.81 -0.65 -19.96
C CYS A 246 -0.96 -1.84 -19.46
N TYR A 247 -1.60 -2.82 -18.82
CA TYR A 247 -0.93 -4.05 -18.37
C TYR A 247 -0.36 -4.88 -19.55
N ARG A 248 -1.07 -4.92 -20.69
CA ARG A 248 -0.55 -5.51 -21.94
C ARG A 248 0.66 -4.76 -22.50
N VAL A 249 0.73 -3.43 -22.36
CA VAL A 249 1.90 -2.63 -22.75
C VAL A 249 3.10 -2.95 -21.86
N LEU A 250 2.88 -3.05 -20.54
CA LEU A 250 3.92 -3.46 -19.57
C LEU A 250 4.46 -4.86 -19.87
N ALA A 251 3.59 -5.85 -20.11
CA ALA A 251 4.00 -7.21 -20.43
C ALA A 251 4.97 -7.27 -21.62
N ARG A 252 4.66 -6.55 -22.70
CA ARG A 252 5.54 -6.46 -23.88
C ARG A 252 6.84 -5.70 -23.61
N ASN A 253 6.83 -4.70 -22.73
CA ASN A 253 8.04 -3.98 -22.32
C ASN A 253 8.98 -4.87 -21.49
N LEU A 254 8.41 -5.80 -20.71
CA LEU A 254 9.13 -6.84 -19.97
C LEU A 254 9.58 -8.04 -20.85
N GLY A 255 9.03 -8.15 -22.07
CA GLY A 255 9.36 -9.21 -23.03
C GLY A 255 8.45 -10.44 -22.99
N TYR A 256 7.31 -10.38 -22.29
CA TYR A 256 6.32 -11.45 -22.20
C TYR A 256 5.25 -11.37 -23.30
N GLU A 257 4.72 -12.52 -23.72
CA GLU A 257 3.57 -12.59 -24.66
C GLU A 257 2.23 -12.61 -23.92
N ASP A 258 2.08 -13.42 -22.85
CA ASP A 258 0.90 -13.37 -21.96
C ASP A 258 1.21 -12.50 -20.73
N PRO A 259 0.43 -11.45 -20.43
CA PRO A 259 0.59 -10.67 -19.20
C PRO A 259 0.53 -11.47 -17.89
N LYS A 260 0.02 -12.71 -17.91
CA LYS A 260 0.06 -13.63 -16.75
C LYS A 260 1.46 -14.13 -16.39
N GLU A 261 2.44 -13.99 -17.28
CA GLU A 261 3.84 -14.34 -17.01
C GLU A 261 4.55 -13.31 -16.10
N ILE A 262 3.92 -12.16 -15.83
CA ILE A 262 4.44 -11.16 -14.91
C ILE A 262 4.36 -11.69 -13.47
N ASP A 263 5.50 -11.67 -12.77
CA ASP A 263 5.58 -11.90 -11.33
C ASP A 263 4.87 -10.76 -10.59
N LYS A 264 3.67 -11.08 -10.08
CA LYS A 264 2.81 -10.16 -9.35
C LYS A 264 3.46 -9.64 -8.06
N ASP A 265 4.23 -10.47 -7.35
CA ASP A 265 4.82 -10.11 -6.05
C ASP A 265 5.98 -9.13 -6.26
N VAL A 266 6.81 -9.37 -7.27
CA VAL A 266 7.88 -8.45 -7.67
C VAL A 266 7.30 -7.13 -8.18
N LEU A 267 6.27 -7.17 -9.04
CA LEU A 267 5.63 -5.96 -9.54
C LEU A 267 4.96 -5.15 -8.42
N TYR A 268 4.22 -5.81 -7.54
CA TYR A 268 3.55 -5.17 -6.39
C TYR A 268 4.57 -4.46 -5.50
N GLY A 269 5.67 -5.14 -5.15
CA GLY A 269 6.76 -4.55 -4.36
C GLY A 269 7.47 -3.38 -5.06
N ILE A 270 7.44 -3.29 -6.39
CA ILE A 270 7.95 -2.11 -7.13
C ILE A 270 6.93 -0.97 -7.11
N MET A 271 5.66 -1.24 -7.38
CA MET A 271 4.61 -0.22 -7.33
C MET A 271 4.51 0.41 -5.93
N ARG A 272 4.62 -0.39 -4.86
CA ARG A 272 4.71 0.10 -3.47
C ARG A 272 5.90 1.02 -3.24
N GLN A 273 7.07 0.69 -3.79
CA GLN A 273 8.29 1.51 -3.71
C GLN A 273 8.18 2.83 -4.50
N CYS A 274 7.32 2.89 -5.51
CA CYS A 274 7.02 4.10 -6.28
C CYS A 274 5.80 4.88 -5.76
N SER A 275 5.18 4.49 -4.65
CA SER A 275 3.97 5.14 -4.12
C SER A 275 4.30 6.21 -3.07
N GLU A 276 3.64 7.37 -3.15
CA GLU A 276 3.77 8.42 -2.15
C GLU A 276 2.75 8.28 -1.02
N GLU A 277 2.95 9.01 0.09
CA GLU A 277 1.92 9.12 1.13
C GLU A 277 0.77 9.97 0.60
N TRP A 278 -0.47 9.46 0.67
CA TRP A 278 -1.67 10.14 0.18
C TRP A 278 -1.77 10.37 -1.34
N GLY A 279 -0.85 9.80 -2.13
CA GLY A 279 -0.87 9.90 -3.60
C GLY A 279 -2.09 9.24 -4.26
N SER A 280 -2.41 9.70 -5.47
CA SER A 280 -3.45 9.14 -6.36
C SER A 280 -2.87 8.41 -7.58
N VAL A 281 -1.54 8.41 -7.69
CA VAL A 281 -0.69 7.81 -8.74
C VAL A 281 0.66 7.36 -8.14
N LEU A 282 1.49 6.69 -8.94
CA LEU A 282 2.89 6.44 -8.59
C LEU A 282 3.75 7.67 -8.95
N ASN A 283 4.86 7.89 -8.23
CA ASN A 283 5.85 8.90 -8.60
C ASN A 283 6.69 8.41 -9.79
N LEU A 284 6.17 8.62 -11.00
CA LEU A 284 6.74 8.24 -12.30
C LEU A 284 6.48 9.35 -13.34
N ASP A 285 7.34 9.47 -14.35
CA ASP A 285 7.12 10.39 -15.47
C ASP A 285 6.07 9.83 -16.45
N TYR A 286 4.82 10.30 -16.29
CA TYR A 286 3.67 10.00 -17.15
C TYR A 286 3.61 10.81 -18.46
N GLY A 287 4.65 11.58 -18.79
CA GLY A 287 4.75 12.35 -20.03
C GLY A 287 3.82 13.55 -20.10
N GLY A 288 3.73 14.32 -19.00
CA GLY A 288 2.96 15.57 -18.93
C GLY A 288 1.46 15.43 -18.65
N VAL A 289 1.01 14.26 -18.17
CA VAL A 289 -0.34 14.08 -17.63
C VAL A 289 -0.26 14.23 -16.11
N GLU A 290 -0.83 15.32 -15.60
CA GLU A 290 -0.85 15.64 -14.17
C GLU A 290 -2.12 15.07 -13.52
N ALA A 291 -1.97 14.47 -12.34
CA ALA A 291 -3.06 13.93 -11.55
C ALA A 291 -3.49 14.96 -10.50
N GLU A 292 -4.64 15.60 -10.70
CA GLU A 292 -5.22 16.54 -9.75
C GLU A 292 -6.23 15.85 -8.81
N GLN A 293 -6.96 16.64 -8.02
CA GLN A 293 -8.02 16.14 -7.14
C GLN A 293 -9.14 15.41 -7.89
N PHE A 294 -9.45 15.83 -9.13
CA PHE A 294 -10.47 15.22 -10.00
C PHE A 294 -9.97 15.15 -11.45
N TRP A 295 -10.41 14.16 -12.22
CA TRP A 295 -10.12 14.08 -13.64
C TRP A 295 -10.78 15.24 -14.41
N SER A 296 -9.98 15.99 -15.19
CA SER A 296 -10.45 17.06 -16.07
C SER A 296 -10.15 16.73 -17.53
N CYS A 297 -11.17 16.79 -18.40
CA CYS A 297 -10.99 16.52 -19.83
C CYS A 297 -10.41 17.75 -20.54
N GLN A 298 -9.10 17.71 -20.81
CA GLN A 298 -8.34 18.81 -21.39
C GLN A 298 -8.45 18.83 -22.93
N PRO A 299 -9.01 19.89 -23.56
CA PRO A 299 -9.09 20.00 -25.02
C PRO A 299 -7.70 19.91 -25.68
N GLY A 300 -7.55 19.05 -26.69
CA GLY A 300 -6.27 18.79 -27.36
C GLY A 300 -5.43 17.67 -26.73
N GLU A 301 -5.88 17.07 -25.63
CA GLU A 301 -5.23 15.92 -24.99
C GLU A 301 -6.04 14.63 -25.15
N GLU A 302 -6.90 14.56 -26.18
CA GLU A 302 -7.70 13.38 -26.57
C GLU A 302 -6.84 12.12 -26.73
N TYR A 303 -5.57 12.27 -27.11
CA TYR A 303 -4.64 11.14 -27.21
C TYR A 303 -4.43 10.42 -25.87
N THR A 304 -4.58 11.08 -24.72
CA THR A 304 -4.36 10.47 -23.39
C THR A 304 -5.38 9.39 -23.05
N VAL A 305 -6.59 9.49 -23.62
CA VAL A 305 -7.71 8.54 -23.44
C VAL A 305 -7.89 7.61 -24.63
N CYS A 306 -7.15 7.79 -25.73
CA CYS A 306 -7.18 6.89 -26.88
C CYS A 306 -6.57 5.52 -26.53
N ARG A 307 -7.28 4.45 -26.93
CA ARG A 307 -6.90 3.05 -26.67
C ARG A 307 -5.45 2.73 -27.11
N PRO A 308 -4.54 2.41 -26.17
CA PRO A 308 -3.12 2.25 -26.49
C PRO A 308 -2.81 0.91 -27.20
N ASP A 309 -3.58 -0.15 -26.93
CA ASP A 309 -3.41 -1.47 -27.54
C ASP A 309 -4.20 -1.67 -28.84
N LYS A 310 -4.80 -0.61 -29.41
CA LYS A 310 -5.50 -0.68 -30.70
C LYS A 310 -4.51 -0.96 -31.82
N ASP A 311 -4.71 -2.08 -32.51
CA ASP A 311 -3.92 -2.45 -33.69
C ASP A 311 -4.33 -1.58 -34.88
N LEU A 312 -3.44 -0.70 -35.32
CA LEU A 312 -3.65 0.09 -36.52
C LEU A 312 -3.32 -0.76 -37.75
N ASN A 313 -4.20 -0.73 -38.76
CA ASN A 313 -3.93 -1.35 -40.06
C ASN A 313 -2.91 -0.53 -40.87
N THR A 314 -1.71 -0.37 -40.33
CA THR A 314 -0.61 0.46 -40.82
C THR A 314 -0.17 0.10 -42.22
N SER A 315 -0.31 -1.17 -42.61
CA SER A 315 -0.04 -1.65 -43.98
C SER A 315 -0.87 -0.91 -45.04
N SER A 316 -2.08 -0.47 -44.67
CA SER A 316 -2.97 0.36 -45.51
C SER A 316 -2.86 1.85 -45.22
N ILE A 317 -2.67 2.24 -43.96
CA ILE A 317 -2.72 3.65 -43.52
C ILE A 317 -1.39 4.37 -43.77
N LEU A 318 -0.24 3.79 -43.42
CA LEU A 318 1.07 4.46 -43.57
C LEU A 318 1.36 4.92 -45.01
N PRO A 319 1.14 4.12 -46.07
CA PRO A 319 1.37 4.56 -47.45
C PRO A 319 0.59 5.84 -47.82
N SER A 320 -0.61 6.02 -47.24
CA SER A 320 -1.45 7.20 -47.51
C SER A 320 -1.03 8.46 -46.74
N LEU A 321 -0.31 8.30 -45.62
CA LEU A 321 0.14 9.41 -44.76
C LEU A 321 1.62 9.77 -44.95
N MET A 322 2.41 8.89 -45.58
CA MET A 322 3.82 9.11 -45.86
C MET A 322 4.03 10.37 -46.73
N PRO A 323 4.82 11.36 -46.29
CA PRO A 323 5.17 12.49 -47.12
C PRO A 323 5.89 12.04 -48.41
N ALA A 324 5.44 12.51 -49.58
CA ALA A 324 6.02 12.14 -50.88
C ALA A 324 7.54 12.38 -50.95
N LYS A 325 8.05 13.39 -50.22
CA LYS A 325 9.49 13.67 -50.06
C LYS A 325 10.31 12.49 -49.51
N LEU A 326 9.72 11.53 -48.79
CA LEU A 326 10.41 10.33 -48.32
C LEU A 326 10.74 9.32 -49.44
N LEU A 327 10.11 9.48 -50.61
CA LEU A 327 10.35 8.68 -51.81
C LEU A 327 11.38 9.32 -52.76
N HIS A 328 11.90 10.50 -52.40
CA HIS A 328 12.89 11.25 -53.18
C HIS A 328 14.19 11.41 -52.38
N THR A 329 15.33 11.21 -53.04
CA THR A 329 16.64 11.41 -52.41
C THR A 329 16.92 12.89 -52.15
N SER A 330 16.93 13.29 -50.88
CA SER A 330 17.26 14.67 -50.48
C SER A 330 18.72 15.02 -50.78
N THR A 331 18.96 16.29 -51.12
CA THR A 331 20.29 16.86 -51.36
C THR A 331 21.16 16.87 -50.09
N THR A 332 22.48 16.76 -50.28
CA THR A 332 23.45 16.84 -49.18
C THR A 332 23.54 18.26 -48.63
N PRO A 333 23.36 18.48 -47.31
CA PRO A 333 23.63 19.78 -46.67
C PRO A 333 25.08 20.20 -46.86
N ASP A 334 25.35 21.51 -46.82
CA ASP A 334 26.71 22.01 -46.63
C ASP A 334 27.17 21.76 -45.18
N LEU A 335 28.37 21.21 -45.04
CA LEU A 335 28.95 20.73 -43.78
C LEU A 335 30.23 21.48 -43.40
N PHE A 336 30.61 22.54 -44.13
CA PHE A 336 31.88 23.25 -43.95
C PHE A 336 32.09 23.78 -42.52
N LYS A 337 31.00 24.03 -41.78
CA LYS A 337 30.99 24.55 -40.39
C LYS A 337 31.16 23.47 -39.29
N LYS A 338 31.25 22.18 -39.62
CA LYS A 338 31.33 21.09 -38.61
C LYS A 338 32.76 20.83 -38.12
N VAL A 339 32.88 20.25 -36.92
CA VAL A 339 34.16 19.78 -36.39
C VAL A 339 34.64 18.59 -37.21
N GLN A 340 35.72 18.79 -37.98
CA GLN A 340 36.29 17.77 -38.89
C GLN A 340 37.26 16.81 -38.20
N HIS A 341 37.77 17.19 -37.02
CA HIS A 341 38.69 16.40 -36.19
C HIS A 341 38.14 16.31 -34.76
N ASP A 342 37.11 15.47 -34.59
CA ASP A 342 36.57 15.14 -33.28
C ASP A 342 37.20 13.86 -32.71
N ALA A 343 37.16 13.69 -31.39
CA ALA A 343 37.76 12.53 -30.70
C ALA A 343 37.00 11.21 -30.93
N LEU A 344 35.81 11.26 -31.54
CA LEU A 344 35.00 10.08 -31.83
C LEU A 344 35.51 9.36 -33.09
N ASN A 345 36.35 9.99 -33.91
CA ASN A 345 36.99 9.37 -35.07
C ASN A 345 37.96 8.21 -34.74
N VAL A 346 38.30 8.02 -33.45
CA VAL A 346 39.09 6.91 -32.93
C VAL A 346 38.21 5.69 -32.62
N LEU A 347 36.90 5.87 -32.46
CA LEU A 347 35.98 4.81 -32.06
C LEU A 347 35.54 3.97 -33.27
N PRO A 348 35.55 2.62 -33.15
CA PRO A 348 34.95 1.75 -34.16
C PRO A 348 33.45 2.04 -34.35
N PHE A 349 32.94 1.79 -35.55
CA PHE A 349 31.52 1.97 -35.89
C PHE A 349 30.61 1.24 -34.89
N ASP A 350 30.94 0.02 -34.49
CA ASP A 350 30.13 -0.80 -33.58
C ASP A 350 30.01 -0.19 -32.17
N ILE A 351 31.05 0.53 -31.71
CA ILE A 351 31.03 1.23 -30.42
C ILE A 351 30.13 2.46 -30.51
N LEU A 352 30.29 3.27 -31.57
CA LEU A 352 29.41 4.43 -31.82
C LEU A 352 27.95 4.00 -31.99
N TYR A 353 27.70 2.93 -32.74
CA TYR A 353 26.40 2.31 -32.93
C TYR A 353 25.78 1.85 -31.61
N THR A 354 26.55 1.22 -30.72
CA THR A 354 26.08 0.84 -29.38
C THR A 354 25.75 2.08 -28.55
N MET A 355 26.56 3.14 -28.61
CA MET A 355 26.24 4.42 -27.95
C MET A 355 24.91 5.01 -28.46
N PHE A 356 24.62 4.95 -29.77
CA PHE A 356 23.36 5.42 -30.35
C PHE A 356 22.12 4.65 -29.89
N GLN A 357 22.26 3.44 -29.33
CA GLN A 357 21.13 2.70 -28.74
C GLN A 357 20.74 3.23 -27.36
N HIS A 358 21.64 3.95 -26.67
CA HIS A 358 21.43 4.46 -25.31
C HIS A 358 21.23 5.99 -25.21
N LEU A 359 21.32 6.71 -26.33
CA LEU A 359 21.13 8.16 -26.38
C LEU A 359 19.68 8.54 -26.70
N LYS A 360 19.16 9.61 -26.09
CA LYS A 360 17.85 10.18 -26.47
C LYS A 360 17.94 10.71 -27.91
N ILE A 361 16.85 10.63 -28.66
CA ILE A 361 16.79 11.02 -30.08
C ILE A 361 17.34 12.44 -30.30
N GLN A 362 17.05 13.39 -29.40
CA GLN A 362 17.58 14.75 -29.51
C GLN A 362 19.11 14.82 -29.37
N ASP A 363 19.70 14.05 -28.46
CA ASP A 363 21.16 13.99 -28.26
C ASP A 363 21.87 13.37 -29.46
N ILE A 364 21.23 12.40 -30.12
CA ILE A 364 21.70 11.82 -31.37
C ILE A 364 21.76 12.88 -32.48
N LEU A 365 20.70 13.69 -32.62
CA LEU A 365 20.65 14.77 -33.60
C LEU A 365 21.67 15.88 -33.28
N ASN A 366 21.83 16.24 -32.00
CA ASN A 366 22.84 17.19 -31.54
C ASN A 366 24.26 16.68 -31.85
N LEU A 367 24.55 15.39 -31.59
CA LEU A 367 25.84 14.77 -31.85
C LEU A 367 26.15 14.69 -33.34
N MET A 368 25.15 14.35 -34.16
CA MET A 368 25.21 14.41 -35.63
C MET A 368 25.40 15.84 -36.15
N GLN A 369 24.94 16.87 -35.43
CA GLN A 369 25.15 18.27 -35.81
C GLN A 369 26.59 18.71 -35.49
N ALA A 370 27.11 18.33 -34.33
CA ALA A 370 28.44 18.73 -33.85
C ALA A 370 29.61 18.03 -34.57
N SER A 371 29.55 16.70 -34.73
CA SER A 371 30.65 15.89 -35.28
C SER A 371 30.48 15.62 -36.79
N TRP A 372 31.54 15.86 -37.57
CA TRP A 372 31.59 15.46 -38.97
C TRP A 372 31.75 13.95 -39.15
N HIS A 373 32.51 13.29 -38.26
CA HIS A 373 32.74 11.85 -38.31
C HIS A 373 31.43 11.08 -38.07
N VAL A 374 30.72 11.39 -36.98
CA VAL A 374 29.39 10.84 -36.66
C VAL A 374 28.40 11.12 -37.79
N TYR A 375 28.35 12.37 -38.29
CA TYR A 375 27.45 12.70 -39.40
C TYR A 375 27.72 11.84 -40.65
N SER A 376 28.98 11.54 -40.93
CA SER A 376 29.38 10.76 -42.11
C SER A 376 29.04 9.27 -41.97
N LEU A 377 29.23 8.68 -40.79
CA LEU A 377 28.85 7.29 -40.49
C LEU A 377 27.33 7.09 -40.50
N THR A 378 26.58 8.05 -39.95
CA THR A 378 25.11 8.02 -39.90
C THR A 378 24.44 8.35 -41.25
N ARG A 379 25.19 8.36 -42.37
CA ARG A 379 24.62 8.44 -43.72
C ARG A 379 24.11 7.10 -44.24
N ASP A 380 24.54 5.97 -43.65
CA ASP A 380 24.13 4.66 -44.14
C ASP A 380 22.64 4.37 -43.88
N ARG A 381 22.01 3.66 -44.82
CA ARG A 381 20.61 3.24 -44.71
C ARG A 381 20.42 2.20 -43.60
N SER A 382 21.39 1.32 -43.38
CA SER A 382 21.32 0.28 -42.35
C SER A 382 21.32 0.88 -40.94
N PHE A 383 22.06 1.99 -40.74
CA PHE A 383 22.01 2.77 -39.50
C PHE A 383 20.57 3.22 -39.18
N TRP A 384 19.89 3.91 -40.12
CA TRP A 384 18.52 4.38 -39.88
C TRP A 384 17.48 3.26 -39.80
N ARG A 385 17.67 2.16 -40.54
CA ARG A 385 16.87 0.92 -40.34
C ARG A 385 17.00 0.41 -38.92
N GLN A 386 18.20 0.44 -38.33
CA GLN A 386 18.37 0.08 -36.92
C GLN A 386 17.74 1.11 -36.00
N MET A 387 17.93 2.42 -36.23
CA MET A 387 17.34 3.46 -35.39
C MET A 387 15.81 3.31 -35.27
N ILE A 388 15.13 2.95 -36.36
CA ILE A 388 13.69 2.62 -36.32
C ILE A 388 13.44 1.38 -35.44
N ARG A 389 14.22 0.31 -35.60
CA ARG A 389 14.10 -0.92 -34.80
C ARG A 389 14.39 -0.75 -33.31
N SER A 390 15.36 0.09 -32.94
CA SER A 390 15.78 0.24 -31.53
C SER A 390 15.02 1.32 -30.77
N HIS A 391 14.58 2.39 -31.44
CA HIS A 391 13.93 3.53 -30.77
C HIS A 391 12.42 3.66 -31.03
N LEU A 392 11.89 3.07 -32.11
CA LEU A 392 10.47 3.21 -32.47
C LEU A 392 9.71 1.87 -32.36
N ALA A 393 10.24 0.79 -32.93
CA ALA A 393 9.58 -0.51 -32.95
C ALA A 393 9.19 -1.12 -31.58
N PRO A 394 9.92 -0.89 -30.46
CA PRO A 394 9.56 -1.48 -29.16
C PRO A 394 8.14 -1.14 -28.71
N TRP A 395 7.69 0.11 -28.92
CA TRP A 395 6.31 0.54 -28.68
C TRP A 395 5.47 0.59 -29.97
N PHE A 396 6.05 0.86 -31.13
CA PHE A 396 5.35 0.90 -32.42
C PHE A 396 5.35 -0.48 -33.10
N TRP A 397 4.68 -1.45 -32.45
CA TRP A 397 4.61 -2.87 -32.83
C TRP A 397 4.17 -3.14 -34.28
N GLU A 398 3.38 -2.23 -34.85
CA GLU A 398 2.87 -2.33 -36.21
C GLU A 398 3.94 -2.06 -37.28
N LEU A 399 5.13 -1.55 -36.90
CA LEU A 399 6.23 -1.32 -37.83
C LEU A 399 6.81 -2.63 -38.40
N ASP A 400 6.84 -3.72 -37.64
CA ASP A 400 7.38 -5.00 -38.12
C ASP A 400 6.56 -5.56 -39.28
N ARG A 401 5.24 -5.42 -39.23
CA ARG A 401 4.33 -5.78 -40.34
C ARG A 401 4.48 -4.86 -41.56
N THR A 402 5.11 -3.70 -41.40
CA THR A 402 5.40 -2.76 -42.50
C THR A 402 6.80 -2.93 -43.08
N ALA A 403 7.62 -3.85 -42.55
CA ALA A 403 8.95 -4.16 -43.09
C ALA A 403 8.90 -4.52 -44.59
N ALA A 404 7.90 -5.33 -45.00
CA ALA A 404 7.69 -5.68 -46.42
C ALA A 404 7.36 -4.47 -47.30
N LEU A 405 6.63 -3.47 -46.77
CA LEU A 405 6.37 -2.20 -47.46
C LEU A 405 7.67 -1.40 -47.67
N PHE A 406 8.54 -1.37 -46.65
CA PHE A 406 9.82 -0.68 -46.73
C PHE A 406 10.80 -1.37 -47.69
N GLU A 407 10.79 -2.71 -47.76
CA GLU A 407 11.63 -3.47 -48.69
C GLU A 407 11.17 -3.34 -50.16
N ALA A 408 9.88 -3.11 -50.39
CA ALA A 408 9.35 -2.79 -51.72
C ALA A 408 9.80 -1.43 -52.29
N HIS A 409 10.37 -0.54 -51.45
CA HIS A 409 10.78 0.82 -51.84
C HIS A 409 12.31 1.01 -51.72
N PRO A 410 13.11 0.56 -52.72
CA PRO A 410 14.58 0.57 -52.64
C PRO A 410 15.23 1.96 -52.60
N ASN A 411 14.45 3.04 -52.73
CA ASN A 411 14.90 4.44 -52.62
C ASN A 411 14.38 5.17 -51.37
N LEU A 412 13.71 4.47 -50.46
CA LEU A 412 13.13 5.06 -49.24
C LEU A 412 14.18 5.78 -48.39
N ASP A 413 13.90 7.03 -48.03
CA ASP A 413 14.69 7.77 -47.05
C ASP A 413 14.34 7.30 -45.63
N TYR A 414 15.10 6.32 -45.14
CA TYR A 414 14.98 5.82 -43.77
C TYR A 414 15.26 6.88 -42.70
N LYS A 415 16.05 7.92 -42.98
CA LYS A 415 16.30 9.03 -42.05
C LYS A 415 15.06 9.92 -41.95
N GLY A 416 14.55 10.36 -43.10
CA GLY A 416 13.31 11.13 -43.18
C GLY A 416 12.13 10.37 -42.58
N MET A 417 12.04 9.05 -42.82
CA MET A 417 11.04 8.17 -42.22
C MET A 417 11.15 8.15 -40.69
N PHE A 418 12.34 7.91 -40.14
CA PHE A 418 12.56 7.91 -38.70
C PHE A 418 12.15 9.23 -38.04
N LEU A 419 12.57 10.37 -38.63
CA LEU A 419 12.23 11.70 -38.13
C LEU A 419 10.73 11.99 -38.22
N TRP A 420 10.09 11.63 -39.33
CA TRP A 420 8.66 11.80 -39.54
C TRP A 420 7.84 10.94 -38.57
N LEU A 421 8.15 9.65 -38.43
CA LEU A 421 7.48 8.75 -37.47
C LEU A 421 7.63 9.27 -36.05
N ASN A 422 8.85 9.63 -35.62
CA ASN A 422 9.12 10.18 -34.29
C ASN A 422 8.28 11.44 -34.00
N MET A 423 8.10 12.32 -34.99
CA MET A 423 7.31 13.55 -34.88
C MET A 423 5.80 13.30 -34.94
N ALA A 424 5.35 12.37 -35.79
CA ALA A 424 3.93 12.05 -35.99
C ALA A 424 3.32 11.28 -34.82
N THR A 425 4.14 10.60 -34.02
CA THR A 425 3.73 9.84 -32.82
C THR A 425 4.17 10.50 -31.51
N HIS A 426 4.66 11.74 -31.54
CA HIS A 426 5.04 12.47 -30.32
C HIS A 426 3.78 13.04 -29.65
N PRO A 427 3.50 12.72 -28.37
CA PRO A 427 2.44 13.35 -27.60
C PRO A 427 2.56 14.89 -27.62
N LYS A 428 1.47 15.59 -27.93
CA LYS A 428 1.41 17.06 -27.93
C LYS A 428 -0.03 17.56 -27.89
N CYS A 429 -0.25 18.70 -27.25
CA CYS A 429 -1.56 19.37 -27.22
C CYS A 429 -2.06 19.69 -28.66
N GLY A 430 -3.31 19.33 -28.93
CA GLY A 430 -3.97 19.41 -30.24
C GLY A 430 -3.39 18.42 -31.26
N MET A 431 -3.05 17.21 -30.83
CA MET A 431 -2.73 16.11 -31.73
C MET A 431 -4.02 15.54 -32.33
N GLU A 432 -4.03 15.32 -33.65
CA GLU A 432 -5.19 14.79 -34.38
C GLU A 432 -4.77 13.59 -35.25
N GLY A 433 -5.75 12.76 -35.62
CA GLY A 433 -5.57 11.68 -36.61
C GLY A 433 -5.15 10.32 -36.02
N PRO A 434 -4.82 9.34 -36.88
CA PRO A 434 -4.79 7.93 -36.50
C PRO A 434 -3.64 7.53 -35.55
N PHE A 435 -2.66 8.41 -35.31
CA PHE A 435 -1.53 8.11 -34.42
C PHE A 435 -1.82 8.39 -32.93
N MET A 436 -3.00 8.90 -32.55
CA MET A 436 -3.30 9.25 -31.15
C MET A 436 -3.15 8.06 -30.18
N GLY A 437 -3.65 6.87 -30.54
CA GLY A 437 -3.46 5.66 -29.72
C GLY A 437 -1.98 5.23 -29.59
N ILE A 438 -1.18 5.42 -30.65
CA ILE A 438 0.27 5.15 -30.59
C ILE A 438 0.99 6.20 -29.73
N ALA A 439 0.59 7.47 -29.76
CA ALA A 439 1.13 8.48 -28.87
C ALA A 439 0.83 8.15 -27.40
N ASN A 440 -0.38 7.66 -27.09
CA ASN A 440 -0.69 7.17 -25.74
C ASN A 440 0.16 5.96 -25.35
N ARG A 441 0.29 4.98 -26.25
CA ARG A 441 1.12 3.80 -26.02
C ARG A 441 2.58 4.17 -25.78
N ARG A 442 3.14 5.12 -26.54
CA ARG A 442 4.51 5.64 -26.37
C ARG A 442 4.68 6.31 -25.00
N ARG A 443 3.67 7.07 -24.55
CA ARG A 443 3.64 7.70 -23.22
C ARG A 443 3.64 6.64 -22.10
N ILE A 444 2.78 5.63 -22.21
CA ILE A 444 2.71 4.50 -21.25
C ILE A 444 3.99 3.67 -21.28
N TRP A 445 4.62 3.51 -22.46
CA TRP A 445 5.89 2.81 -22.61
C TRP A 445 7.03 3.49 -21.85
N ASN A 446 7.10 4.83 -21.83
CA ASN A 446 8.05 5.60 -21.01
C ASN A 446 7.89 5.31 -19.51
N VAL A 447 6.66 5.08 -19.03
CA VAL A 447 6.38 4.66 -17.65
C VAL A 447 6.88 3.22 -17.42
N CYS A 448 6.63 2.31 -18.36
CA CYS A 448 7.10 0.92 -18.28
C CYS A 448 8.64 0.85 -18.27
N GLU A 449 9.33 1.66 -19.08
CA GLU A 449 10.80 1.72 -19.13
C GLU A 449 11.45 2.21 -17.81
N GLN A 450 10.70 2.91 -16.95
CA GLN A 450 11.15 3.27 -15.59
C GLN A 450 11.05 2.06 -14.62
N LEU A 451 10.06 1.19 -14.80
CA LEU A 451 9.79 0.03 -13.93
C LEU A 451 10.64 -1.20 -14.30
N SER A 452 10.76 -1.47 -15.60
CA SER A 452 11.33 -2.72 -16.12
C SER A 452 12.79 -3.03 -15.73
N PRO A 453 13.72 -2.05 -15.63
CA PRO A 453 15.06 -2.31 -15.11
C PRO A 453 15.06 -2.84 -13.67
N ILE A 454 14.15 -2.34 -12.83
CA ILE A 454 14.01 -2.74 -11.42
C ILE A 454 13.38 -4.13 -11.34
N TYR A 455 12.35 -4.39 -12.15
CA TYR A 455 11.70 -5.70 -12.25
C TYR A 455 12.67 -6.79 -12.72
N ASN A 456 13.34 -6.58 -13.85
CA ASN A 456 14.27 -7.56 -14.42
C ASN A 456 15.45 -7.85 -13.48
N LEU A 457 15.93 -6.85 -12.73
CA LEU A 457 16.97 -7.06 -11.71
C LEU A 457 16.48 -7.94 -10.54
N LYS A 458 15.23 -7.77 -10.09
CA LYS A 458 14.65 -8.57 -9.01
C LYS A 458 14.38 -10.01 -9.48
N VAL A 459 13.71 -10.21 -10.62
CA VAL A 459 13.41 -11.55 -11.16
C VAL A 459 14.68 -12.36 -11.48
N CYS A 460 15.70 -11.74 -12.10
CA CYS A 460 16.95 -12.45 -12.40
C CYS A 460 17.68 -12.98 -11.17
N ARG A 461 17.54 -12.32 -10.00
CA ARG A 461 18.12 -12.82 -8.74
C ARG A 461 17.39 -14.06 -8.26
N THR A 462 16.06 -14.05 -8.24
CA THR A 462 15.23 -15.20 -7.87
C THR A 462 15.59 -16.45 -8.70
N VAL A 463 15.65 -16.30 -10.02
CA VAL A 463 15.95 -17.42 -10.95
C VAL A 463 17.36 -17.98 -10.76
N GLN A 464 18.34 -17.15 -10.38
CA GLN A 464 19.72 -17.63 -10.12
C GLN A 464 19.84 -18.50 -8.87
N GLU A 465 18.90 -18.42 -7.93
CA GLU A 465 18.92 -19.21 -6.68
C GLU A 465 18.25 -20.59 -6.82
N GLU A 466 17.38 -20.77 -7.83
CA GLU A 466 16.60 -22.01 -8.07
C GLU A 466 17.33 -23.09 -8.91
N LEU A 467 18.40 -22.73 -9.63
CA LEU A 467 18.74 -23.37 -10.90
C LEU A 467 19.42 -24.76 -10.90
N ASP A 468 19.79 -25.36 -9.76
CA ASP A 468 20.76 -26.47 -9.75
C ASP A 468 20.25 -27.89 -9.35
N HIS A 469 18.99 -28.10 -8.93
CA HIS A 469 18.50 -29.47 -8.62
C HIS A 469 17.00 -29.70 -8.88
N GLU A 470 16.66 -30.72 -9.68
CA GLU A 470 15.28 -31.17 -9.90
C GLU A 470 14.55 -31.55 -8.59
N GLU A 471 15.26 -32.17 -7.63
CA GLU A 471 14.69 -32.50 -6.32
C GLU A 471 14.37 -31.24 -5.50
N ALA A 472 15.20 -30.20 -5.59
CA ALA A 472 14.95 -28.93 -4.89
C ALA A 472 13.69 -28.25 -5.45
N LYS A 473 13.54 -28.26 -6.77
CA LYS A 473 12.31 -27.79 -7.41
C LYS A 473 11.10 -28.61 -6.97
N ALA A 474 11.18 -29.96 -6.98
CA ALA A 474 10.07 -30.81 -6.55
C ALA A 474 9.67 -30.61 -5.08
N VAL A 475 10.61 -30.26 -4.19
CA VAL A 475 10.29 -29.84 -2.80
C VAL A 475 9.56 -28.51 -2.80
N LEU A 476 10.05 -27.52 -3.56
CA LEU A 476 9.48 -26.16 -3.60
C LEU A 476 8.09 -26.11 -4.25
N ASP A 477 7.87 -26.89 -5.31
CA ASP A 477 6.57 -27.03 -6.02
C ASP A 477 5.45 -27.54 -5.08
N THR A 478 5.79 -28.17 -3.96
CA THR A 478 4.84 -28.66 -2.92
C THR A 478 4.77 -27.76 -1.68
N ALA A 479 5.53 -26.67 -1.64
CA ALA A 479 5.61 -25.79 -0.49
C ALA A 479 4.48 -24.75 -0.46
N VAL A 480 3.97 -24.48 0.73
CA VAL A 480 2.95 -23.47 1.01
C VAL A 480 3.43 -22.52 2.11
N SER A 481 2.92 -21.30 2.08
CA SER A 481 3.09 -20.31 3.15
C SER A 481 1.70 -19.90 3.62
N LEU A 482 1.29 -20.40 4.78
CA LEU A 482 -0.10 -20.28 5.26
C LEU A 482 -0.32 -19.12 6.24
N HIS A 483 0.75 -18.39 6.59
CA HIS A 483 0.69 -17.25 7.51
C HIS A 483 1.97 -16.41 7.37
N MET A 484 1.84 -15.12 7.00
CA MET A 484 2.97 -14.20 6.85
C MET A 484 2.72 -12.82 7.48
N PRO A 485 2.50 -12.77 8.80
CA PRO A 485 2.12 -11.54 9.51
C PRO A 485 3.27 -10.52 9.57
N MET A 486 2.90 -9.25 9.76
CA MET A 486 3.84 -8.18 10.11
C MET A 486 4.62 -8.52 11.37
N VAL A 487 5.91 -8.21 11.33
CA VAL A 487 6.86 -8.30 12.44
C VAL A 487 7.62 -6.99 12.66
N MET A 488 7.25 -5.94 11.93
CA MET A 488 7.70 -4.56 12.10
C MET A 488 6.50 -3.61 12.14
N TYR A 489 6.55 -2.57 12.97
CA TYR A 489 5.57 -1.48 12.98
C TYR A 489 6.23 -0.15 13.36
N PRO A 490 6.06 0.95 12.59
CA PRO A 490 5.19 1.08 11.42
C PRO A 490 5.64 0.24 10.21
N GLN A 491 4.71 -0.09 9.31
CA GLN A 491 5.03 -0.93 8.15
C GLN A 491 5.85 -0.12 7.11
N PRO A 492 7.05 -0.57 6.70
CA PRO A 492 7.91 0.17 5.79
C PRO A 492 7.43 0.14 4.33
N LYS A 493 7.44 1.32 3.67
CA LYS A 493 7.07 1.47 2.25
C LYS A 493 8.02 0.74 1.29
N ASN A 494 9.32 0.72 1.64
CA ASN A 494 10.40 0.22 0.77
C ASN A 494 10.76 -1.25 1.01
N ALA A 495 9.84 -2.04 1.54
CA ALA A 495 10.03 -3.48 1.67
C ALA A 495 10.00 -4.19 0.32
N HIS A 496 10.60 -5.37 0.23
CA HIS A 496 10.44 -6.28 -0.92
C HIS A 496 10.22 -7.70 -0.42
N THR A 497 9.30 -8.42 -1.06
CA THR A 497 9.08 -9.85 -0.79
C THR A 497 10.32 -10.64 -1.24
N THR A 498 10.73 -11.60 -0.41
CA THR A 498 11.83 -12.53 -0.68
C THR A 498 11.56 -13.87 0.00
N SER A 499 12.11 -14.94 -0.57
CA SER A 499 11.89 -16.32 -0.15
C SER A 499 13.20 -17.08 -0.28
N ILE A 500 13.55 -17.91 0.71
CA ILE A 500 14.72 -18.79 0.65
C ILE A 500 14.31 -20.23 0.97
N GLN A 501 14.73 -21.16 0.10
CA GLN A 501 14.62 -22.59 0.36
C GLN A 501 15.78 -23.05 1.24
N PHE A 502 15.47 -23.50 2.46
CA PHE A 502 16.42 -24.13 3.38
C PHE A 502 16.63 -25.62 3.12
N ILE A 503 15.62 -26.37 2.65
CA ILE A 503 15.76 -27.80 2.30
C ILE A 503 15.69 -27.96 0.78
N ARG A 504 16.76 -28.47 0.16
CA ARG A 504 16.84 -28.81 -1.27
C ARG A 504 16.70 -30.32 -1.54
N SER A 505 16.86 -31.16 -0.51
CA SER A 505 16.55 -32.60 -0.58
C SER A 505 16.06 -33.11 0.77
N TRP A 506 15.09 -34.04 0.76
CA TRP A 506 14.60 -34.68 1.99
C TRP A 506 15.70 -35.46 2.74
N ASN A 507 16.77 -35.83 2.04
CA ASN A 507 17.96 -36.46 2.63
C ASN A 507 18.73 -35.54 3.58
N GLU A 508 18.66 -34.22 3.40
CA GLU A 508 19.38 -33.24 4.24
C GLU A 508 18.85 -33.24 5.68
N VAL A 509 17.53 -33.25 5.86
CA VAL A 509 16.88 -33.36 7.19
C VAL A 509 17.11 -34.73 7.83
N GLY A 510 17.12 -35.78 7.01
CA GLY A 510 17.32 -37.15 7.49
C GLY A 510 18.74 -37.36 7.99
N ASN A 511 19.73 -37.15 7.13
CA ASN A 511 21.04 -37.77 7.28
C ASN A 511 22.20 -36.76 7.43
N GLN A 512 21.93 -35.45 7.42
CA GLN A 512 22.96 -34.42 7.58
C GLN A 512 22.72 -33.61 8.87
N ALA A 513 23.82 -33.14 9.47
CA ALA A 513 23.76 -32.13 10.51
C ALA A 513 23.94 -30.76 9.87
N SER A 514 23.36 -29.72 10.48
CA SER A 514 23.43 -28.35 9.96
C SER A 514 23.60 -27.34 11.08
N ASP A 515 24.19 -26.19 10.79
CA ASP A 515 24.25 -25.07 11.73
C ASP A 515 23.29 -23.96 11.30
N LEU A 516 22.47 -23.49 12.22
CA LEU A 516 21.58 -22.33 12.03
C LEU A 516 22.13 -21.12 12.77
N GLU A 517 22.21 -19.99 12.07
CA GLU A 517 22.81 -18.75 12.57
C GLU A 517 21.85 -17.56 12.36
N THR A 518 21.98 -16.54 13.20
CA THR A 518 21.14 -15.33 13.15
C THR A 518 22.00 -14.09 13.24
N TYR A 519 21.63 -13.02 12.55
CA TYR A 519 22.39 -11.78 12.47
C TYR A 519 21.53 -10.61 12.95
N PHE A 520 22.01 -9.88 13.95
CA PHE A 520 21.33 -8.74 14.56
C PHE A 520 22.08 -7.44 14.29
N ARG A 521 21.39 -6.42 13.78
CA ARG A 521 21.96 -5.09 13.53
C ARG A 521 22.48 -4.47 14.83
N GLU A 522 23.62 -3.77 14.75
CA GLU A 522 24.31 -3.25 15.94
C GLU A 522 23.68 -1.98 16.52
N GLN A 523 23.06 -1.13 15.68
CA GLN A 523 22.50 0.16 16.09
C GLN A 523 21.31 0.03 17.05
N ASP A 524 20.41 -0.92 16.78
CA ASP A 524 19.10 -1.04 17.43
C ASP A 524 18.79 -2.46 17.94
N GLY A 525 19.56 -3.47 17.50
CA GLY A 525 19.38 -4.87 17.87
C GLY A 525 18.39 -5.65 17.00
N ALA A 526 17.93 -5.10 15.87
CA ALA A 526 16.98 -5.73 14.95
C ALA A 526 17.52 -7.02 14.33
N LEU A 527 16.69 -8.05 14.16
CA LEU A 527 17.04 -9.24 13.38
C LEU A 527 17.01 -8.90 11.88
N ILE A 528 18.16 -9.02 11.23
CA ILE A 528 18.32 -8.72 9.80
C ILE A 528 18.64 -9.94 8.94
N GLY A 529 18.93 -11.10 9.55
CA GLY A 529 19.12 -12.32 8.78
C GLY A 529 19.14 -13.61 9.58
N ILE A 530 18.78 -14.70 8.90
CA ILE A 530 18.75 -16.07 9.41
C ILE A 530 19.41 -16.95 8.33
N SER A 531 20.45 -17.71 8.66
CA SER A 531 21.08 -18.64 7.71
C SER A 531 21.13 -20.07 8.23
N VAL A 532 21.12 -21.02 7.30
CA VAL A 532 21.30 -22.45 7.55
C VAL A 532 22.40 -22.99 6.65
N ASN A 533 23.33 -23.75 7.22
CA ASN A 533 24.44 -24.36 6.50
C ASN A 533 24.49 -25.88 6.71
N PHE A 534 24.41 -26.65 5.63
CA PHE A 534 24.49 -28.12 5.61
C PHE A 534 25.89 -28.65 5.23
N GLY A 535 26.91 -27.78 5.25
CA GLY A 535 28.29 -28.08 4.82
C GLY A 535 28.51 -27.93 3.31
N ASN A 536 27.48 -28.10 2.49
CA ASN A 536 27.54 -27.99 1.02
C ASN A 536 27.31 -26.55 0.50
N GLY A 537 27.16 -25.58 1.40
CA GLY A 537 26.75 -24.21 1.09
C GLY A 537 25.76 -23.70 2.12
N GLU A 538 25.77 -22.38 2.30
CA GLU A 538 24.88 -21.68 3.23
C GLU A 538 23.69 -21.07 2.47
N ARG A 539 22.52 -21.11 3.10
CA ARG A 539 21.25 -20.58 2.59
C ARG A 539 20.83 -19.46 3.54
N LEU A 540 20.75 -18.23 3.06
CA LEU A 540 20.56 -17.02 3.87
C LEU A 540 19.22 -16.35 3.55
N PHE A 541 18.41 -16.11 4.58
CA PHE A 541 17.33 -15.13 4.55
C PHE A 541 17.89 -13.79 5.06
N GLY A 542 17.78 -12.72 4.27
CA GLY A 542 18.24 -11.38 4.67
C GLY A 542 19.75 -11.14 4.58
N SER A 543 20.32 -10.43 5.55
CA SER A 543 21.69 -9.91 5.55
C SER A 543 22.57 -10.46 6.68
N LYS A 544 23.89 -10.41 6.47
CA LYS A 544 24.95 -10.79 7.42
C LYS A 544 25.69 -9.62 8.06
N GLU A 545 25.37 -8.39 7.67
CA GLU A 545 26.17 -7.21 8.05
C GLU A 545 26.09 -6.86 9.54
N GLY A 546 25.21 -7.53 10.28
CA GLY A 546 25.01 -7.39 11.72
C GLY A 546 25.80 -8.38 12.56
N LYS A 547 25.77 -8.15 13.87
CA LYS A 547 26.36 -9.00 14.90
C LYS A 547 25.67 -10.36 14.96
N LYS A 548 26.47 -11.41 14.80
CA LYS A 548 26.05 -12.81 14.93
C LYS A 548 25.54 -13.14 16.34
N GLY A 549 24.39 -13.79 16.41
CA GLY A 549 23.79 -14.37 17.62
C GLY A 549 24.42 -15.72 18.00
N GLN A 550 23.78 -16.47 18.89
CA GLN A 550 24.25 -17.80 19.26
C GLN A 550 23.99 -18.83 18.15
N SER A 551 25.05 -19.40 17.56
CA SER A 551 24.92 -20.48 16.56
C SER A 551 24.26 -21.73 17.16
N MET A 552 23.33 -22.31 16.42
CA MET A 552 22.53 -23.46 16.84
C MET A 552 22.83 -24.67 15.96
N HIS A 553 23.68 -25.57 16.47
CA HIS A 553 23.91 -26.86 15.83
C HIS A 553 22.66 -27.75 15.87
N ILE A 554 22.24 -28.23 14.71
CA ILE A 554 21.10 -29.12 14.48
C ILE A 554 21.67 -30.50 14.10
N ARG A 555 21.21 -31.56 14.78
CA ARG A 555 21.68 -32.92 14.54
C ARG A 555 20.89 -33.56 13.40
N ALA A 556 21.48 -34.53 12.71
CA ALA A 556 20.74 -35.42 11.81
C ALA A 556 19.53 -36.06 12.53
N HIS A 557 18.42 -36.21 11.81
CA HIS A 557 17.09 -36.59 12.33
C HIS A 557 16.46 -35.62 13.34
N ASP A 558 17.02 -34.44 13.57
CA ASP A 558 16.39 -33.38 14.35
C ASP A 558 16.19 -32.15 13.45
N TRP A 559 15.02 -31.54 13.47
CA TRP A 559 14.71 -30.40 12.59
C TRP A 559 13.90 -29.33 13.30
N VAL A 560 13.83 -28.14 12.69
CA VAL A 560 13.02 -27.04 13.22
C VAL A 560 11.55 -27.41 13.17
N GLN A 561 10.89 -27.39 14.33
CA GLN A 561 9.45 -27.59 14.49
C GLN A 561 8.73 -26.25 14.76
N GLU A 562 9.41 -25.29 15.39
CA GLU A 562 8.82 -24.02 15.79
C GLU A 562 9.90 -22.95 15.96
N ILE A 563 9.62 -21.74 15.46
CA ILE A 563 10.45 -20.54 15.61
C ILE A 563 9.65 -19.54 16.43
N VAL A 564 10.16 -19.11 17.58
CA VAL A 564 9.53 -18.04 18.38
C VAL A 564 10.33 -16.76 18.22
N VAL A 565 9.68 -15.71 17.73
CA VAL A 565 10.28 -14.37 17.60
C VAL A 565 9.85 -13.49 18.76
N TYR A 566 10.74 -12.57 19.17
CA TYR A 566 10.50 -11.63 20.26
C TYR A 566 10.49 -10.21 19.68
N LEU A 567 9.32 -9.57 19.67
CA LEU A 567 9.10 -8.23 19.14
C LEU A 567 9.16 -7.21 20.28
N ARG A 568 9.74 -6.05 20.01
CA ARG A 568 9.67 -4.89 20.92
C ARG A 568 8.21 -4.41 21.00
N GLU A 569 7.72 -4.10 22.20
CA GLU A 569 6.36 -3.56 22.38
C GLU A 569 6.19 -2.18 21.71
N ILE A 570 4.97 -1.87 21.27
CA ILE A 570 4.61 -0.59 20.65
C ILE A 570 4.36 0.45 21.75
N ASP A 571 5.27 1.43 21.89
CA ASP A 571 5.15 2.53 22.85
C ASP A 571 4.62 3.79 22.17
N MET A 572 3.33 4.09 22.39
CA MET A 572 2.65 5.31 21.92
C MET A 572 2.60 6.42 22.98
N PHE A 573 3.15 6.21 24.19
CA PHE A 573 2.97 7.09 25.34
C PHE A 573 4.30 7.55 25.97
N ASN A 574 5.41 7.41 25.24
CA ASN A 574 6.71 7.79 25.77
C ASN A 574 6.79 9.29 26.07
N ARG A 575 7.16 9.62 27.31
CA ARG A 575 7.20 11.01 27.81
C ARG A 575 8.34 11.86 27.25
N ASN A 576 9.31 11.24 26.59
CA ASN A 576 10.48 11.89 26.00
C ASN A 576 10.35 12.07 24.48
N GLN A 577 9.25 11.63 23.87
CA GLN A 577 8.99 11.80 22.45
C GLN A 577 8.74 13.28 22.13
N ASP A 578 9.48 13.82 21.15
CA ASP A 578 9.12 15.10 20.53
C ASP A 578 7.82 14.90 19.73
N ARG A 579 6.90 15.86 19.85
CA ARG A 579 5.58 15.88 19.21
C ARG A 579 5.24 17.26 18.65
N SER A 580 6.26 18.07 18.39
CA SER A 580 6.12 19.40 17.79
C SER A 580 5.66 19.34 16.31
N ASP A 581 5.72 18.17 15.69
CA ASP A 581 5.29 17.83 14.34
C ASP A 581 3.88 17.20 14.27
N VAL A 582 3.28 16.85 15.40
CA VAL A 582 1.95 16.20 15.49
C VAL A 582 0.84 17.27 15.43
N ASN A 583 0.16 17.37 14.28
CA ASN A 583 -0.89 18.38 14.05
C ASN A 583 -2.28 17.87 14.43
N GLY A 584 -2.50 16.55 14.45
CA GLY A 584 -3.78 15.95 14.78
C GLY A 584 -3.71 14.50 15.28
N PRO A 585 -4.88 13.93 15.66
CA PRO A 585 -4.97 12.57 16.19
C PRO A 585 -4.42 11.48 15.26
N LEU A 586 -4.45 11.72 13.95
CA LEU A 586 -3.99 10.81 12.90
C LEU A 586 -2.46 10.80 12.71
N ASP A 587 -1.75 11.81 13.22
CA ASP A 587 -0.28 11.92 13.08
C ASP A 587 0.48 11.11 14.15
N ALA A 588 -0.24 10.38 15.01
CA ALA A 588 0.33 9.67 16.15
C ALA A 588 1.22 8.49 15.72
N ARG A 589 2.51 8.58 16.02
CA ARG A 589 3.53 7.55 15.68
C ARG A 589 4.15 6.94 16.95
N PRO A 590 4.57 5.66 16.93
CA PRO A 590 5.26 5.06 18.06
C PRO A 590 6.62 5.74 18.28
N TYR A 591 7.08 5.74 19.52
CA TYR A 591 8.35 6.37 19.89
C TYR A 591 9.58 5.66 19.30
N TYR A 592 9.44 4.35 19.03
CA TYR A 592 10.39 3.56 18.26
C TYR A 592 9.65 2.52 17.44
N ASP A 593 10.28 2.09 16.34
CA ASP A 593 9.80 0.94 15.57
C ASP A 593 9.77 -0.32 16.46
N SER A 594 8.62 -0.99 16.45
CA SER A 594 8.51 -2.39 16.87
C SER A 594 9.16 -3.26 15.79
N MET A 595 10.00 -4.22 16.20
CA MET A 595 10.71 -5.13 15.30
C MET A 595 11.25 -6.34 16.07
N ILE A 596 11.64 -7.40 15.34
CA ILE A 596 12.22 -8.61 15.93
C ILE A 596 13.56 -8.28 16.60
N HIS A 597 13.65 -8.51 17.90
CA HIS A 597 14.82 -8.29 18.74
C HIS A 597 15.47 -9.58 19.23
N GLY A 598 14.79 -10.71 19.11
CA GLY A 598 15.25 -12.01 19.56
C GLY A 598 14.59 -13.15 18.80
N LEU A 599 15.19 -14.33 18.91
CA LEU A 599 14.71 -15.55 18.26
C LEU A 599 15.06 -16.78 19.11
N SER A 600 14.10 -17.68 19.24
CA SER A 600 14.24 -19.02 19.82
C SER A 600 13.78 -20.07 18.81
N ILE A 601 14.37 -21.25 18.87
CA ILE A 601 14.01 -22.40 18.03
C ILE A 601 13.74 -23.61 18.90
N LYS A 602 12.67 -24.33 18.57
CA LYS A 602 12.33 -25.63 19.12
C LYS A 602 12.40 -26.67 18.02
N PHE A 603 13.06 -27.77 18.33
CA PHE A 603 13.35 -28.85 17.40
C PHE A 603 12.37 -30.03 17.60
N THR A 604 12.26 -30.89 16.60
CA THR A 604 11.43 -32.10 16.60
C THR A 604 11.73 -33.06 17.76
N SER A 605 12.95 -33.04 18.31
CA SER A 605 13.34 -33.77 19.52
C SER A 605 12.75 -33.20 20.82
N GLY A 606 12.02 -32.09 20.76
CA GLY A 606 11.51 -31.32 21.92
C GLY A 606 12.56 -30.39 22.55
N ASN A 607 13.83 -30.47 22.14
CA ASN A 607 14.86 -29.54 22.59
C ASN A 607 14.56 -28.11 22.10
N SER A 608 14.93 -27.10 22.89
CA SER A 608 14.84 -25.69 22.51
C SER A 608 16.18 -24.99 22.69
N LYS A 609 16.47 -24.00 21.84
CA LYS A 609 17.66 -23.15 21.90
C LYS A 609 17.28 -21.70 21.62
N ASP A 610 18.00 -20.78 22.27
CA ASP A 610 17.84 -19.34 22.05
C ASP A 610 19.01 -18.82 21.22
N ALA A 611 18.72 -18.09 20.14
CA ALA A 611 19.72 -17.33 19.39
C ALA A 611 20.09 -16.04 20.14
N LYS A 612 19.04 -15.39 20.68
CA LYS A 612 19.04 -14.21 21.54
C LYS A 612 17.65 -14.10 22.17
N ARG A 613 17.53 -14.20 23.49
CA ARG A 613 16.26 -14.01 24.22
C ARG A 613 16.30 -12.69 25.00
N PRO A 614 15.62 -11.63 24.55
CA PRO A 614 15.50 -10.40 25.32
C PRO A 614 14.52 -10.60 26.49
N SER A 615 14.70 -9.79 27.55
CA SER A 615 13.73 -9.70 28.65
C SER A 615 12.57 -8.79 28.24
N TYR A 616 11.33 -9.16 28.61
CA TYR A 616 10.10 -8.36 28.40
C TYR A 616 9.88 -7.91 26.96
N HIS A 617 9.50 -8.84 26.08
CA HIS A 617 9.16 -8.59 24.67
C HIS A 617 7.94 -9.45 24.30
N SER A 618 7.07 -8.94 23.42
CA SER A 618 5.95 -9.71 22.88
C SER A 618 6.47 -10.90 22.04
N GLN A 619 5.75 -12.02 22.07
CA GLN A 619 6.17 -13.28 21.47
C GLN A 619 5.20 -13.73 20.39
N ARG A 620 5.70 -14.14 19.22
CA ARG A 620 4.88 -14.87 18.23
C ARG A 620 5.55 -16.20 17.90
N ALA A 621 4.79 -17.28 17.99
CA ALA A 621 5.22 -18.61 17.58
C ALA A 621 4.90 -18.83 16.10
N TYR A 622 5.90 -19.29 15.34
CA TYR A 622 5.77 -19.82 14.00
C TYR A 622 5.94 -21.34 14.09
N THR A 623 4.85 -22.04 14.37
CA THR A 623 4.83 -23.51 14.48
C THR A 623 4.68 -24.14 13.09
N VAL A 624 5.45 -25.18 12.79
CA VAL A 624 5.24 -26.03 11.60
C VAL A 624 3.99 -26.88 11.83
N LEU A 625 3.08 -26.92 10.86
CA LEU A 625 1.80 -27.60 11.02
C LEU A 625 1.94 -29.14 11.05
N PRO A 626 1.01 -29.87 11.68
CA PRO A 626 1.08 -31.32 11.80
C PRO A 626 1.21 -32.03 10.44
N GLY A 627 2.22 -32.90 10.33
CA GLY A 627 2.56 -33.63 9.10
C GLY A 627 3.43 -32.87 8.11
N MET A 628 3.73 -31.58 8.36
CA MET A 628 4.57 -30.76 7.49
C MET A 628 6.00 -30.64 8.03
N HIS A 629 6.92 -30.19 7.17
CA HIS A 629 8.27 -29.80 7.53
C HIS A 629 8.55 -28.36 7.09
N LEU A 630 9.32 -27.60 7.88
CA LEU A 630 9.88 -26.31 7.47
C LEU A 630 10.87 -26.52 6.32
N ILE A 631 10.53 -26.09 5.10
CA ILE A 631 11.42 -26.17 3.92
C ILE A 631 12.17 -24.86 3.65
N GLY A 632 11.77 -23.75 4.27
CA GLY A 632 12.36 -22.43 4.04
C GLY A 632 11.65 -21.31 4.77
N LEU A 633 12.03 -20.07 4.47
CA LEU A 633 11.38 -18.86 4.98
C LEU A 633 10.94 -17.97 3.82
N THR A 634 9.90 -17.18 4.06
CA THR A 634 9.42 -16.13 3.16
C THR A 634 9.03 -14.90 3.97
N GLY A 635 9.06 -13.72 3.37
CA GLY A 635 8.75 -12.48 4.09
C GLY A 635 9.10 -11.23 3.30
N GLU A 636 8.91 -10.07 3.92
CA GLU A 636 9.29 -8.78 3.36
C GLU A 636 10.51 -8.21 4.09
N ILE A 637 11.55 -7.83 3.35
CA ILE A 637 12.79 -7.25 3.90
C ILE A 637 12.98 -5.82 3.39
N THR A 638 13.44 -4.92 4.26
CA THR A 638 13.71 -3.51 3.93
C THR A 638 15.11 -3.31 3.33
N ALA A 639 15.39 -2.13 2.77
CA ALA A 639 16.69 -1.80 2.17
C ALA A 639 17.87 -1.83 3.17
N ASP A 640 17.61 -1.57 4.45
CA ASP A 640 18.52 -1.67 5.61
C ASP A 640 18.56 -3.09 6.23
N GLY A 641 17.92 -4.07 5.59
CA GLY A 641 17.96 -5.48 5.95
C GLY A 641 16.98 -5.92 7.04
N THR A 642 16.12 -5.04 7.57
CA THR A 642 15.14 -5.40 8.60
C THR A 642 14.07 -6.32 8.03
N ILE A 643 13.77 -7.41 8.74
CA ILE A 643 12.64 -8.28 8.41
C ILE A 643 11.35 -7.59 8.90
N SER A 644 10.45 -7.28 7.97
CA SER A 644 9.21 -6.52 8.21
C SER A 644 7.94 -7.37 8.15
N ARG A 645 7.90 -8.40 7.29
CA ARG A 645 6.98 -9.55 7.38
C ARG A 645 7.80 -10.83 7.44
N LEU A 646 7.31 -11.85 8.15
CA LEU A 646 7.95 -13.18 8.22
C LEU A 646 6.87 -14.26 8.18
N GLY A 647 7.15 -15.32 7.41
CA GLY A 647 6.31 -16.51 7.27
C GLY A 647 7.16 -17.76 7.00
N LEU A 648 6.56 -18.93 7.23
CA LEU A 648 7.23 -20.21 6.98
C LEU A 648 6.89 -20.73 5.58
N LEU A 649 7.89 -21.24 4.87
CA LEU A 649 7.64 -22.17 3.76
C LEU A 649 7.62 -23.59 4.35
N GLN A 650 6.53 -24.31 4.16
CA GLN A 650 6.37 -25.68 4.68
C GLN A 650 5.75 -26.60 3.63
N ALA A 651 6.16 -27.87 3.63
CA ALA A 651 5.69 -28.88 2.68
C ALA A 651 5.45 -30.23 3.37
N PHE A 652 4.61 -31.07 2.77
CA PHE A 652 4.51 -32.50 3.10
C PHE A 652 5.64 -33.26 2.45
N ARG A 653 6.00 -34.43 3.00
CA ARG A 653 6.81 -35.39 2.23
C ARG A 653 5.99 -35.93 1.06
N PRO A 654 6.62 -36.38 -0.04
CA PRO A 654 5.92 -36.79 -1.27
C PRO A 654 4.87 -37.90 -1.10
N ASN A 655 4.90 -38.65 0.00
CA ASN A 655 3.98 -39.74 0.32
C ASN A 655 3.03 -39.44 1.50
N GLU A 656 3.06 -38.23 2.06
CA GLU A 656 2.39 -37.87 3.33
C GLU A 656 1.30 -36.80 3.14
N SER A 657 0.88 -36.54 1.89
CA SER A 657 -0.15 -35.55 1.56
C SER A 657 -1.49 -35.87 2.24
N PRO A 658 -2.05 -34.98 3.09
CA PRO A 658 -3.31 -35.22 3.78
C PRO A 658 -4.51 -34.98 2.86
N SER A 659 -5.69 -35.43 3.29
CA SER A 659 -6.96 -35.17 2.60
C SER A 659 -7.42 -33.71 2.64
N ALA A 660 -6.85 -32.89 3.53
CA ALA A 660 -7.10 -31.45 3.63
C ALA A 660 -5.85 -30.76 4.20
N LEU A 661 -5.59 -29.52 3.76
CA LEU A 661 -4.51 -28.71 4.31
C LEU A 661 -4.80 -28.35 5.77
N PRO A 662 -3.84 -28.51 6.70
CA PRO A 662 -3.99 -28.04 8.07
C PRO A 662 -4.05 -26.51 8.10
N GLN A 663 -4.72 -25.96 9.11
CA GLN A 663 -4.86 -24.52 9.32
C GLN A 663 -4.33 -24.12 10.70
N TYR A 664 -3.87 -22.88 10.83
CA TYR A 664 -3.48 -22.31 12.12
C TYR A 664 -4.70 -21.95 12.96
N THR A 665 -4.66 -22.33 14.24
CA THR A 665 -5.59 -21.80 15.24
C THR A 665 -5.32 -20.31 15.48
N PHE A 666 -6.30 -19.58 16.04
CA PHE A 666 -6.09 -18.20 16.47
C PHE A 666 -4.86 -18.05 17.39
N ALA A 667 -4.71 -18.96 18.36
CA ALA A 667 -3.63 -18.90 19.34
C ALA A 667 -2.23 -19.04 18.73
N GLN A 668 -2.11 -19.76 17.60
CA GLN A 668 -0.85 -19.89 16.83
C GLN A 668 -0.58 -18.71 15.90
N ARG A 669 -1.56 -17.83 15.66
CA ARG A 669 -1.38 -16.61 14.84
C ARG A 669 -1.14 -15.36 15.68
N ALA A 670 -1.75 -15.29 16.87
CA ALA A 670 -1.71 -14.14 17.76
C ALA A 670 -0.28 -13.74 18.19
N LEU A 671 -0.06 -12.43 18.34
CA LEU A 671 1.10 -11.87 19.02
C LEU A 671 0.82 -11.82 20.53
N TRP A 672 1.59 -12.51 21.34
CA TRP A 672 1.38 -12.64 22.78
C TRP A 672 2.17 -11.62 23.59
N ASP A 673 1.54 -11.07 24.63
CA ASP A 673 2.21 -10.25 25.65
C ASP A 673 3.29 -11.06 26.40
N PRO A 674 4.44 -10.46 26.80
CA PRO A 674 5.49 -11.16 27.53
C PRO A 674 5.02 -11.85 28.83
N HIS A 675 3.93 -11.39 29.44
CA HIS A 675 3.35 -12.00 30.62
C HIS A 675 2.39 -13.16 30.30
N ALA A 676 1.85 -13.27 29.09
CA ALA A 676 0.87 -14.30 28.71
C ALA A 676 1.40 -15.73 28.95
N SER A 677 2.66 -16.00 28.56
CA SER A 677 3.30 -17.31 28.76
C SER A 677 3.40 -17.73 30.24
N SER A 678 3.42 -16.76 31.16
CA SER A 678 3.50 -17.02 32.62
C SER A 678 2.16 -17.37 33.27
N VAL A 679 1.05 -17.20 32.54
CA VAL A 679 -0.32 -17.31 33.07
C VAL A 679 -0.75 -18.77 33.30
N LEU A 680 -0.20 -19.73 32.54
CA LEU A 680 -0.55 -21.16 32.66
C LEU A 680 0.38 -21.97 33.57
N ILE A 681 1.51 -21.40 34.02
CA ILE A 681 2.46 -22.13 34.87
C ILE A 681 1.79 -22.48 36.21
N THR A 682 1.63 -23.78 36.46
CA THR A 682 0.97 -24.31 37.66
C THR A 682 2.03 -24.67 38.71
N PRO A 683 2.03 -24.08 39.91
CA PRO A 683 3.06 -24.36 40.94
C PRO A 683 3.04 -25.77 41.55
N ALA A 684 2.23 -26.69 41.02
CA ALA A 684 2.06 -28.04 41.55
C ALA A 684 3.22 -28.93 41.08
N ALA A 685 4.07 -29.33 42.04
CA ALA A 685 5.39 -29.95 41.83
C ALA A 685 5.43 -31.35 41.17
N ASN A 686 4.39 -31.77 40.42
CA ASN A 686 4.31 -33.07 39.72
C ASN A 686 3.46 -33.06 38.43
N ALA A 687 3.05 -31.90 37.88
CA ALA A 687 2.23 -31.85 36.65
C ALA A 687 3.09 -31.50 35.40
N PRO A 688 3.09 -32.32 34.33
CA PRO A 688 3.85 -32.06 33.10
C PRO A 688 3.13 -31.07 32.16
N LEU A 689 2.81 -29.88 32.67
CA LEU A 689 2.00 -28.85 32.00
C LEU A 689 2.75 -27.52 31.79
N ASP A 690 4.08 -27.58 31.66
CA ASP A 690 4.90 -26.49 31.11
C ASP A 690 4.77 -26.40 29.57
N LYS A 691 3.54 -26.35 29.05
CA LYS A 691 3.28 -26.19 27.62
C LYS A 691 2.88 -24.74 27.30
N PRO A 692 3.46 -24.12 26.26
CA PRO A 692 3.01 -22.83 25.73
C PRO A 692 1.52 -22.87 25.40
N PHE A 693 0.84 -21.73 25.58
CA PHE A 693 -0.62 -21.58 25.43
C PHE A 693 -1.12 -22.11 24.08
N GLU A 694 -0.37 -21.77 23.02
CA GLU A 694 -0.59 -22.10 21.61
C GLU A 694 -0.57 -23.62 21.33
N SER A 695 -0.11 -24.41 22.30
CA SER A 695 0.02 -25.87 22.25
C SER A 695 -0.63 -26.57 23.47
N HIS A 696 -1.46 -25.85 24.23
CA HIS A 696 -2.08 -26.38 25.44
C HIS A 696 -3.16 -27.44 25.08
N PRO A 697 -3.17 -28.64 25.72
CA PRO A 697 -4.02 -29.73 25.27
C PRO A 697 -5.50 -29.54 25.60
N ASN A 698 -5.82 -28.83 26.70
CA ASN A 698 -7.18 -28.78 27.25
C ASN A 698 -7.78 -27.36 27.28
N ILE A 699 -7.02 -26.33 26.87
CA ILE A 699 -7.49 -24.95 26.80
C ILE A 699 -7.47 -24.52 25.33
N SER A 700 -8.55 -23.88 24.89
CA SER A 700 -8.67 -23.29 23.55
C SER A 700 -9.14 -21.83 23.65
N ILE A 701 -8.97 -21.07 22.56
CA ILE A 701 -9.55 -19.73 22.43
C ILE A 701 -10.56 -19.75 21.30
N HIS A 702 -11.78 -19.32 21.62
CA HIS A 702 -12.75 -18.90 20.62
C HIS A 702 -12.61 -17.39 20.41
N HIS A 703 -12.00 -16.98 19.29
CA HIS A 703 -11.88 -15.57 18.90
C HIS A 703 -13.26 -15.03 18.47
N LEU A 704 -13.60 -13.81 18.89
CA LEU A 704 -14.83 -13.12 18.50
C LEU A 704 -14.55 -12.18 17.32
N PRO A 705 -14.88 -12.53 16.07
CA PRO A 705 -14.62 -11.69 14.92
C PRO A 705 -15.57 -10.49 14.89
N ILE A 706 -15.03 -9.28 15.00
CA ILE A 706 -15.77 -8.03 14.84
C ILE A 706 -15.53 -7.45 13.44
N THR A 707 -16.57 -6.84 12.86
CA THR A 707 -16.45 -6.09 11.60
C THR A 707 -15.69 -4.80 11.86
N PRO A 708 -14.51 -4.56 11.24
CA PRO A 708 -13.70 -3.41 11.62
C PRO A 708 -14.30 -2.09 11.08
N GLN A 709 -14.90 -1.26 11.94
CA GLN A 709 -14.87 0.19 11.72
C GLN A 709 -13.41 0.65 11.90
N ARG A 710 -12.61 0.60 10.83
CA ARG A 710 -11.17 0.87 10.88
C ARG A 710 -10.93 2.36 11.16
N SER A 711 -10.18 2.65 12.22
CA SER A 711 -9.62 3.97 12.44
C SER A 711 -8.16 3.95 11.96
N PRO A 712 -7.65 4.97 11.25
CA PRO A 712 -6.25 4.99 10.76
C PRO A 712 -5.18 4.92 11.86
N ILE A 713 -5.59 5.08 13.12
CA ILE A 713 -4.75 5.06 14.32
C ILE A 713 -4.68 3.68 15.01
N ASP A 714 -5.48 2.71 14.58
CA ASP A 714 -5.50 1.37 15.17
C ASP A 714 -4.18 0.64 14.87
N ILE A 715 -3.67 -0.11 15.85
CA ILE A 715 -2.59 -1.06 15.54
C ILE A 715 -3.15 -2.11 14.56
N PRO A 716 -2.46 -2.41 13.44
CA PRO A 716 -2.90 -3.43 12.49
C PRO A 716 -3.04 -4.82 13.14
N PRO A 717 -4.02 -5.66 12.72
CA PRO A 717 -4.34 -6.93 13.36
C PRO A 717 -3.14 -7.83 13.69
N ASP A 718 -2.19 -7.98 12.76
CA ASP A 718 -0.97 -8.77 12.97
C ASP A 718 -0.19 -8.33 14.23
N MET A 719 -0.12 -7.01 14.48
CA MET A 719 0.70 -6.40 15.53
C MET A 719 -0.07 -6.18 16.85
N ARG A 720 -1.32 -6.66 16.94
CA ARG A 720 -2.15 -6.58 18.16
C ARG A 720 -1.65 -7.54 19.22
N THR A 721 -1.01 -7.00 20.25
CA THR A 721 -0.56 -7.80 21.41
C THR A 721 -1.76 -8.28 22.23
N HIS A 722 -1.77 -9.57 22.56
CA HIS A 722 -2.83 -10.25 23.29
C HIS A 722 -2.38 -10.61 24.71
N GLN A 723 -3.20 -10.24 25.69
CA GLN A 723 -3.00 -10.55 27.11
C GLN A 723 -4.01 -11.61 27.58
N LEU A 724 -3.68 -12.36 28.64
CA LEU A 724 -4.51 -13.46 29.16
C LEU A 724 -5.01 -13.18 30.59
N LEU A 725 -6.31 -12.92 30.71
CA LEU A 725 -7.04 -12.76 31.96
C LEU A 725 -7.65 -14.11 32.38
N HIS A 726 -6.90 -14.88 33.16
CA HIS A 726 -7.32 -16.23 33.57
C HIS A 726 -7.93 -16.20 34.99
N TRP A 727 -9.22 -16.52 35.13
CA TRP A 727 -9.92 -16.61 36.42
C TRP A 727 -10.18 -18.03 36.91
N GLY A 728 -10.10 -19.03 36.03
CA GLY A 728 -10.27 -20.44 36.35
C GLY A 728 -9.04 -21.28 36.04
N ARG A 729 -7.88 -21.09 36.71
CA ARG A 729 -6.73 -22.01 36.53
C ARG A 729 -6.95 -23.38 37.17
N THR A 730 -7.91 -23.48 38.08
CA THR A 730 -8.31 -24.73 38.74
C THR A 730 -9.81 -24.70 39.04
N PRO A 731 -10.47 -25.86 39.21
CA PRO A 731 -11.87 -25.92 39.66
C PRO A 731 -12.10 -25.17 40.99
N HIS A 732 -11.07 -25.09 41.84
CA HIS A 732 -11.13 -24.33 43.08
C HIS A 732 -11.13 -22.82 42.82
N GLN A 733 -10.28 -22.29 41.93
CA GLN A 733 -10.29 -20.85 41.62
C GLN A 733 -11.62 -20.40 41.01
N LEU A 734 -12.19 -21.19 40.11
CA LEU A 734 -13.50 -20.92 39.52
C LEU A 734 -14.59 -20.81 40.60
N LYS A 735 -14.60 -21.73 41.58
CA LYS A 735 -15.52 -21.72 42.74
C LYS A 735 -15.24 -20.62 43.79
N ASN A 736 -14.14 -19.89 43.69
CA ASN A 736 -13.82 -18.76 44.58
C ASN A 736 -13.82 -17.41 43.84
N LEU A 737 -14.22 -17.40 42.56
CA LEU A 737 -14.42 -16.16 41.80
C LEU A 737 -15.56 -15.39 42.46
N ARG A 738 -15.25 -14.17 42.93
CA ARG A 738 -16.20 -13.27 43.59
C ARG A 738 -16.68 -12.17 42.65
N CYS A 739 -15.83 -11.69 41.76
CA CYS A 739 -16.19 -10.64 40.80
C CYS A 739 -15.23 -10.57 39.63
N ILE A 740 -15.67 -9.91 38.56
CA ILE A 740 -14.81 -9.36 37.51
C ILE A 740 -14.93 -7.84 37.58
N SER A 741 -13.80 -7.12 37.59
CA SER A 741 -13.79 -5.65 37.55
C SER A 741 -13.11 -5.16 36.27
N ALA A 742 -13.73 -4.19 35.60
CA ALA A 742 -13.15 -3.41 34.52
C ALA A 742 -12.75 -2.02 35.02
N LEU A 743 -11.55 -1.58 34.64
CA LEU A 743 -11.08 -0.21 34.81
C LEU A 743 -11.56 0.62 33.62
N GLN A 744 -12.39 1.63 33.90
CA GLN A 744 -13.07 2.43 32.90
C GLN A 744 -12.76 3.92 33.07
N VAL A 745 -12.44 4.59 31.98
CA VAL A 745 -12.18 6.04 31.93
C VAL A 745 -13.00 6.67 30.82
N GLN A 746 -13.23 7.98 30.90
CA GLN A 746 -13.89 8.70 29.81
C GLN A 746 -12.95 8.79 28.61
N GLY A 747 -13.37 8.21 27.47
CA GLY A 747 -12.63 8.27 26.21
C GLY A 747 -12.79 9.60 25.49
N GLY A 748 -14.00 10.15 25.54
CA GLY A 748 -14.37 11.41 24.90
C GLY A 748 -15.85 11.73 25.10
N THR A 749 -16.45 12.40 24.12
CA THR A 749 -17.87 12.74 24.07
C THR A 749 -18.40 12.62 22.65
N ILE A 750 -19.58 12.02 22.48
CA ILE A 750 -20.30 11.91 21.20
C ILE A 750 -21.44 12.92 21.19
N GLY A 751 -21.64 13.63 20.08
CA GLY A 751 -22.78 14.53 19.89
C GLY A 751 -24.03 13.77 19.47
N ARG A 752 -25.08 13.78 20.29
CA ARG A 752 -26.37 13.13 20.01
C ARG A 752 -27.52 14.08 20.34
N HIS A 753 -28.40 14.34 19.37
CA HIS A 753 -29.54 15.28 19.49
C HIS A 753 -29.16 16.65 20.12
N GLY A 754 -28.02 17.22 19.69
CA GLY A 754 -27.51 18.50 20.21
C GLY A 754 -26.91 18.46 21.62
N ARG A 755 -26.71 17.26 22.21
CA ARG A 755 -26.06 17.08 23.51
C ARG A 755 -24.78 16.28 23.39
N ALA A 756 -23.74 16.68 24.12
CA ALA A 756 -22.51 15.90 24.26
C ALA A 756 -22.70 14.83 25.36
N VAL A 757 -22.65 13.55 24.98
CA VAL A 757 -22.75 12.40 25.89
C VAL A 757 -21.37 11.77 26.06
N PRO A 758 -20.86 11.56 27.29
CA PRO A 758 -19.57 10.90 27.51
C PRO A 758 -19.65 9.41 27.17
N TYR A 759 -18.60 8.88 26.53
CA TYR A 759 -18.40 7.43 26.37
C TYR A 759 -17.22 6.95 27.22
N TYR A 760 -17.24 5.67 27.58
CA TYR A 760 -16.31 5.07 28.52
C TYR A 760 -15.53 3.93 27.88
N ASP A 761 -14.20 4.02 27.97
CA ASP A 761 -13.26 3.04 27.45
C ASP A 761 -12.86 2.02 28.51
N ILE A 762 -12.73 0.75 28.11
CA ILE A 762 -12.18 -0.31 28.96
C ILE A 762 -10.66 -0.30 28.78
N ILE A 763 -9.94 0.17 29.81
CA ILE A 763 -8.47 0.27 29.77
C ILE A 763 -7.77 -0.84 30.54
N GLY A 764 -8.51 -1.68 31.28
CA GLY A 764 -7.96 -2.85 31.96
C GLY A 764 -9.02 -3.69 32.67
N MET A 765 -8.68 -4.93 33.03
CA MET A 765 -9.60 -5.85 33.71
C MET A 765 -8.86 -6.72 34.74
N ARG A 766 -9.55 -7.14 35.81
CA ARG A 766 -9.02 -8.04 36.86
C ARG A 766 -10.12 -8.93 37.48
N PRO A 767 -9.82 -10.16 37.91
CA PRO A 767 -10.73 -10.95 38.73
C PRO A 767 -10.52 -10.68 40.23
N GLY A 768 -11.60 -10.63 40.99
CA GLY A 768 -11.59 -10.63 42.45
C GLY A 768 -11.98 -12.01 42.98
N TYR A 769 -11.25 -12.51 43.97
CA TYR A 769 -11.53 -13.77 44.65
C TYR A 769 -11.97 -13.56 46.09
N THR A 770 -12.71 -14.52 46.66
CA THR A 770 -13.00 -14.54 48.10
C THR A 770 -11.69 -14.68 48.91
N PRO A 771 -11.42 -13.79 49.89
CA PRO A 771 -10.21 -13.89 50.71
C PRO A 771 -10.18 -15.18 51.52
N HIS A 772 -9.23 -16.08 51.22
CA HIS A 772 -9.03 -17.29 52.02
C HIS A 772 -8.29 -16.96 53.32
N SER A 773 -8.94 -17.22 54.46
CA SER A 773 -8.34 -17.04 55.80
C SER A 773 -7.35 -18.15 56.20
N SER A 774 -7.01 -19.07 55.28
CA SER A 774 -6.28 -20.31 55.59
C SER A 774 -5.24 -20.77 54.56
N LEU A 775 -5.05 -20.05 53.45
CA LEU A 775 -3.95 -20.36 52.51
C LEU A 775 -2.72 -19.50 52.84
N PRO A 776 -1.49 -20.08 52.90
CA PRO A 776 -0.26 -19.32 53.08
C PRO A 776 -0.10 -18.24 51.98
N PRO A 777 0.50 -17.07 52.29
CA PRO A 777 0.75 -16.02 51.28
C PRO A 777 1.61 -16.46 50.08
N SER A 778 2.33 -17.57 50.19
CA SER A 778 3.09 -18.20 49.10
C SER A 778 2.25 -19.02 48.12
N ILE A 779 0.98 -19.32 48.46
CA ILE A 779 0.03 -20.10 47.64
C ILE A 779 -1.12 -19.22 47.13
N ALA A 780 -1.37 -18.08 47.78
CA ALA A 780 -2.31 -17.08 47.28
C ALA A 780 -1.87 -16.62 45.87
N PRO A 781 -2.72 -16.77 44.83
CA PRO A 781 -2.36 -16.33 43.49
C PRO A 781 -2.16 -14.82 43.49
N LYS A 782 -1.05 -14.34 42.89
CA LYS A 782 -0.89 -12.90 42.62
C LYS A 782 -2.09 -12.41 41.80
N PRO A 783 -2.69 -11.27 42.13
CA PRO A 783 -3.86 -10.77 41.41
C PRO A 783 -3.51 -10.53 39.94
N GLN A 784 -4.07 -11.36 39.07
CA GLN A 784 -3.95 -11.20 37.63
C GLN A 784 -4.75 -9.99 37.17
N HIS A 785 -4.24 -9.32 36.16
CA HIS A 785 -4.89 -8.20 35.51
C HIS A 785 -4.38 -8.14 34.07
N VAL A 786 -5.13 -7.45 33.23
CA VAL A 786 -4.77 -7.12 31.85
C VAL A 786 -5.08 -5.65 31.59
N GLY A 787 -4.48 -5.09 30.54
CA GLY A 787 -4.57 -3.71 30.13
C GLY A 787 -3.58 -2.79 30.83
N THR A 788 -3.89 -1.50 30.80
CA THR A 788 -3.05 -0.42 31.32
C THR A 788 -2.97 -0.52 32.84
N LEU A 789 -1.76 -0.76 33.33
CA LEU A 789 -1.46 -1.04 34.73
C LEU A 789 -1.35 0.21 35.62
N ASP A 790 -1.28 1.38 35.00
CA ASP A 790 -0.90 2.65 35.59
C ASP A 790 -1.98 3.72 35.36
N PRO A 791 -2.10 4.73 36.25
CA PRO A 791 -3.02 5.83 36.03
C PRO A 791 -2.78 6.57 34.70
N VAL A 792 -3.87 6.94 34.02
CA VAL A 792 -3.86 7.59 32.70
C VAL A 792 -4.43 9.02 32.77
N PRO A 793 -4.00 9.96 31.89
CA PRO A 793 -4.38 11.38 31.98
C PRO A 793 -5.88 11.66 32.09
N THR A 794 -6.71 10.92 31.35
CA THR A 794 -8.17 11.05 31.34
C THR A 794 -8.84 10.78 32.69
N MET A 795 -8.14 10.19 33.67
CA MET A 795 -8.61 10.07 35.06
C MET A 795 -8.78 11.44 35.75
N TYR A 796 -8.13 12.51 35.29
CA TYR A 796 -8.42 13.88 35.76
C TYR A 796 -9.65 14.52 35.09
N GLY A 797 -10.34 13.81 34.20
CA GLY A 797 -11.40 14.32 33.36
C GLY A 797 -10.88 14.86 32.02
N ILE A 798 -11.62 14.60 30.95
CA ILE A 798 -11.22 14.94 29.57
C ILE A 798 -10.98 16.45 29.38
N GLU A 799 -11.76 17.30 30.06
CA GLU A 799 -11.58 18.76 30.00
C GLU A 799 -10.26 19.23 30.62
N HIS A 800 -9.82 18.59 31.71
CA HIS A 800 -8.54 18.94 32.32
C HIS A 800 -7.39 18.47 31.42
N TRP A 801 -7.52 17.28 30.84
CA TRP A 801 -6.55 16.73 29.90
C TRP A 801 -6.39 17.59 28.64
N ASN A 802 -7.49 18.10 28.07
CA ASN A 802 -7.49 19.00 26.91
C ASN A 802 -6.83 20.37 27.17
N LYS A 803 -6.72 20.79 28.44
CA LYS A 803 -6.11 22.06 28.85
C LYS A 803 -4.60 21.94 29.14
N GLN A 804 -4.06 20.73 29.23
CA GLN A 804 -2.62 20.53 29.47
C GLN A 804 -1.83 20.66 28.18
N THR A 805 -0.75 21.44 28.19
CA THR A 805 0.21 21.53 27.08
C THR A 805 1.43 20.64 27.24
N LYS A 806 1.57 19.97 28.40
CA LYS A 806 2.69 19.05 28.71
C LYS A 806 2.21 17.95 29.64
N TRP A 807 2.51 16.69 29.30
CA TRP A 807 2.29 15.53 30.18
C TRP A 807 2.86 15.74 31.60
N HIS A 808 3.99 16.43 31.70
CA HIS A 808 4.69 16.74 32.95
C HIS A 808 3.89 17.63 33.93
N GLY A 809 2.81 18.29 33.50
CA GLY A 809 1.91 19.04 34.38
C GLY A 809 0.98 18.17 35.21
N LEU A 810 0.84 16.88 34.87
CA LEU A 810 -0.04 15.94 35.55
C LEU A 810 0.74 15.03 36.49
N GLU A 811 0.60 15.24 37.79
CA GLU A 811 1.17 14.36 38.82
C GLU A 811 0.29 13.10 39.06
N ILE A 812 -0.25 12.49 37.99
CA ILE A 812 -1.31 11.44 38.01
C ILE A 812 -1.02 10.33 39.05
N TYR A 813 0.23 9.92 39.13
CA TYR A 813 0.75 8.85 40.00
C TYR A 813 0.76 9.18 41.50
N LYS A 814 0.47 10.43 41.89
CA LYS A 814 0.30 10.85 43.29
C LYS A 814 -1.17 10.83 43.73
N ASP A 815 -2.09 11.07 42.80
CA ASP A 815 -3.52 11.28 43.10
C ASP A 815 -4.37 10.02 42.90
N TYR A 816 -3.85 9.02 42.19
CA TYR A 816 -4.55 7.78 41.82
C TYR A 816 -3.68 6.54 42.03
N GLU A 817 -4.28 5.49 42.59
CA GLU A 817 -3.63 4.17 42.71
C GLU A 817 -3.79 3.32 41.43
N LYS A 818 -2.98 2.27 41.29
CA LYS A 818 -3.16 1.27 40.21
C LYS A 818 -4.52 0.57 40.39
N PHE A 819 -5.38 0.61 39.37
CA PHE A 819 -6.78 0.15 39.46
C PHE A 819 -7.54 0.84 40.64
N ASP A 820 -7.47 2.17 40.69
CA ASP A 820 -8.16 3.00 41.67
C ASP A 820 -9.69 2.73 41.70
N PRO A 821 -10.30 2.48 42.87
CA PRO A 821 -11.72 2.14 42.97
C PRO A 821 -12.69 3.14 42.35
N ARG A 822 -12.32 4.42 42.18
CA ARG A 822 -13.16 5.46 41.56
C ARG A 822 -13.50 5.18 40.09
N PHE A 823 -12.67 4.37 39.41
CA PHE A 823 -12.79 4.05 37.99
C PHE A 823 -13.14 2.57 37.74
N LEU A 824 -13.49 1.82 38.79
CA LEU A 824 -13.82 0.40 38.65
C LEU A 824 -15.33 0.18 38.51
N LYS A 825 -15.75 -0.38 37.39
CA LYS A 825 -17.03 -1.06 37.29
C LYS A 825 -16.85 -2.53 37.64
N THR A 826 -17.64 -3.06 38.57
CA THR A 826 -17.48 -4.42 39.10
C THR A 826 -18.74 -5.23 38.94
N PHE A 827 -18.62 -6.40 38.30
CA PHE A 827 -19.65 -7.42 38.24
C PHE A 827 -19.38 -8.46 39.33
N ASP A 828 -20.19 -8.46 40.39
CA ASP A 828 -20.15 -9.53 41.40
C ASP A 828 -20.70 -10.84 40.82
N VAL A 829 -20.05 -11.96 41.14
CA VAL A 829 -20.33 -13.34 40.72
C VAL A 829 -20.27 -14.24 41.96
N ASP A 830 -21.31 -15.03 42.22
CA ASP A 830 -21.33 -15.95 43.37
C ASP A 830 -20.70 -17.31 43.03
N GLY A 831 -19.39 -17.32 42.79
CA GLY A 831 -18.64 -18.56 42.50
C GLY A 831 -18.77 -19.63 43.58
N ALA A 832 -18.96 -19.21 44.84
CA ALA A 832 -19.16 -20.12 45.97
C ALA A 832 -20.58 -20.76 45.97
N GLY A 833 -21.59 -20.00 45.54
CA GLY A 833 -22.95 -20.48 45.27
C GLY A 833 -23.08 -21.32 43.99
N GLY A 834 -22.04 -21.40 43.16
CA GLY A 834 -22.03 -22.15 41.90
C GLY A 834 -22.40 -21.32 40.67
N GLU A 835 -22.35 -20.00 40.78
CA GLU A 835 -22.47 -19.10 39.64
C GLU A 835 -21.14 -19.01 38.89
N ILE A 836 -21.19 -19.10 37.56
CA ILE A 836 -20.02 -18.98 36.68
C ILE A 836 -20.35 -18.09 35.48
N ILE A 837 -19.34 -17.43 34.91
CA ILE A 837 -19.46 -16.82 33.59
C ILE A 837 -19.70 -17.94 32.58
N ASN A 838 -20.81 -17.87 31.84
CA ASN A 838 -21.20 -18.87 30.84
C ASN A 838 -21.08 -18.35 29.41
N SER A 839 -21.33 -17.05 29.22
CA SER A 839 -21.29 -16.39 27.92
C SER A 839 -20.60 -15.04 27.99
N ILE A 840 -19.91 -14.70 26.91
CA ILE A 840 -19.15 -13.46 26.73
C ILE A 840 -19.45 -12.91 25.34
N ALA A 841 -19.76 -11.62 25.25
CA ALA A 841 -19.91 -10.92 23.99
C ALA A 841 -19.13 -9.60 23.97
N ILE A 842 -18.76 -9.18 22.77
CA ILE A 842 -18.22 -7.86 22.46
C ILE A 842 -19.14 -7.18 21.45
N SER A 843 -19.32 -5.87 21.59
CA SER A 843 -20.03 -5.04 20.61
C SER A 843 -19.22 -4.92 19.32
N GLN A 844 -19.87 -4.78 18.16
CA GLN A 844 -19.15 -4.70 16.86
C GLN A 844 -18.13 -3.56 16.77
N ASN A 845 -18.37 -2.43 17.44
CA ASN A 845 -17.42 -1.31 17.51
C ASN A 845 -16.25 -1.54 18.48
N ALA A 846 -16.21 -2.67 19.19
CA ALA A 846 -15.28 -3.05 20.26
C ALA A 846 -15.34 -2.22 21.56
N GLY A 847 -16.22 -1.21 21.66
CA GLY A 847 -16.25 -0.29 22.79
C GLY A 847 -16.74 -0.91 24.11
N SER A 848 -17.44 -2.04 24.03
CA SER A 848 -18.17 -2.62 25.17
C SER A 848 -18.15 -4.14 25.19
N VAL A 849 -18.00 -4.71 26.39
CA VAL A 849 -17.91 -6.16 26.66
C VAL A 849 -19.01 -6.58 27.64
N LYS A 850 -19.86 -7.54 27.23
CA LYS A 850 -20.95 -8.12 28.03
C LYS A 850 -20.53 -9.47 28.59
N LEU A 851 -20.60 -9.63 29.90
CA LEU A 851 -20.46 -10.93 30.57
C LEU A 851 -21.82 -11.42 31.04
N THR A 852 -22.13 -12.71 30.83
CA THR A 852 -23.39 -13.33 31.27
C THR A 852 -23.10 -14.61 32.06
N THR A 853 -23.78 -14.80 33.20
CA THR A 853 -23.64 -15.99 34.04
C THR A 853 -24.61 -17.10 33.68
N ASN A 854 -24.33 -18.31 34.15
CA ASN A 854 -25.26 -19.45 34.10
C ASN A 854 -26.61 -19.22 34.82
N TRP A 855 -26.76 -18.11 35.56
CA TRP A 855 -28.02 -17.69 36.18
C TRP A 855 -28.75 -16.60 35.37
N GLY A 856 -28.27 -16.26 34.17
CA GLY A 856 -28.84 -15.22 33.30
C GLY A 856 -28.58 -13.79 33.75
N ARG A 857 -27.83 -13.57 34.84
CA ARG A 857 -27.35 -12.24 35.22
C ARG A 857 -26.26 -11.81 34.24
N HIS A 858 -26.26 -10.54 33.87
CA HIS A 858 -25.23 -9.99 33.01
C HIS A 858 -24.80 -8.60 33.47
N GLU A 859 -23.64 -8.19 33.00
CA GLU A 859 -23.10 -6.84 33.16
C GLU A 859 -22.37 -6.43 31.88
N ILE A 860 -22.46 -5.14 31.55
CA ILE A 860 -21.80 -4.54 30.39
C ILE A 860 -20.71 -3.60 30.89
N PHE A 861 -19.47 -3.89 30.50
CA PHE A 861 -18.35 -2.97 30.64
C PHE A 861 -18.20 -2.12 29.39
N GLY A 862 -17.65 -0.91 29.51
CA GLY A 862 -17.50 0.04 28.40
C GLY A 862 -18.69 0.99 28.27
N HIS A 863 -18.92 1.50 27.07
CA HIS A 863 -20.04 2.40 26.78
C HIS A 863 -21.39 1.68 26.76
N MET A 864 -22.36 2.18 27.53
CA MET A 864 -23.77 1.87 27.29
C MET A 864 -24.43 3.10 26.71
N GLU A 865 -25.01 2.96 25.52
CA GLU A 865 -26.14 3.79 25.11
C GLU A 865 -27.36 3.46 25.98
N GLU A 866 -28.24 4.45 26.17
CA GLU A 866 -29.43 4.34 27.02
C GLU A 866 -30.50 3.37 26.46
N GLU A 867 -30.29 2.85 25.24
CA GLU A 867 -31.12 1.84 24.58
C GLU A 867 -30.23 0.65 24.16
N GLU A 868 -30.30 -0.48 24.89
CA GLU A 868 -29.54 -1.72 24.57
C GLU A 868 -29.80 -2.28 23.15
N HIS A 869 -30.83 -1.79 22.46
CA HIS A 869 -31.35 -2.35 21.21
C HIS A 869 -30.55 -2.02 19.95
N HIS A 870 -29.57 -1.09 20.00
CA HIS A 870 -28.82 -0.66 18.81
C HIS A 870 -27.46 -1.35 18.62
N TYR A 871 -27.01 -2.17 19.58
CA TYR A 871 -25.74 -2.89 19.44
C TYR A 871 -25.92 -4.28 18.86
N GLU A 872 -25.29 -4.52 17.70
CA GLU A 872 -24.97 -5.87 17.27
C GLU A 872 -23.84 -6.44 18.14
N TRP A 873 -24.12 -7.57 18.80
CA TRP A 873 -23.21 -8.26 19.71
C TRP A 873 -22.63 -9.51 19.05
N VAL A 874 -21.31 -9.61 19.00
CA VAL A 874 -20.60 -10.84 18.63
C VAL A 874 -20.21 -11.54 19.92
N GLY A 875 -20.70 -12.77 20.14
CA GLY A 875 -20.48 -13.46 21.40
C GLY A 875 -20.41 -14.98 21.27
N TYR A 876 -19.99 -15.59 22.36
CA TYR A 876 -19.87 -17.03 22.49
C TYR A 876 -20.42 -17.48 23.85
N GLU A 877 -21.21 -18.54 23.82
CA GLU A 877 -21.74 -19.23 24.99
C GLU A 877 -21.13 -20.64 25.08
N ALA A 878 -20.68 -21.01 26.29
CA ALA A 878 -20.08 -22.31 26.54
C ALA A 878 -21.08 -23.45 26.29
N LYS A 879 -20.61 -24.48 25.58
CA LYS A 879 -21.39 -25.67 25.25
C LYS A 879 -21.27 -26.72 26.35
N GLU A 880 -22.08 -27.76 26.25
CA GLU A 880 -21.97 -28.94 27.11
C GLU A 880 -20.54 -29.53 27.02
N GLY A 881 -19.88 -29.70 28.17
CA GLY A 881 -18.48 -30.13 28.27
C GLY A 881 -17.43 -29.01 28.18
N GLU A 882 -17.83 -27.74 28.07
CA GLU A 882 -16.93 -26.58 28.02
C GLU A 882 -17.21 -25.60 29.18
N VAL A 883 -16.18 -24.94 29.69
CA VAL A 883 -16.29 -23.95 30.77
C VAL A 883 -15.45 -22.71 30.44
N VAL A 884 -16.02 -21.51 30.61
CA VAL A 884 -15.30 -20.26 30.42
C VAL A 884 -14.37 -20.00 31.61
N VAL A 885 -13.06 -20.11 31.37
CA VAL A 885 -12.03 -19.92 32.40
C VAL A 885 -11.33 -18.57 32.33
N GLY A 886 -11.53 -17.78 31.27
CA GLY A 886 -10.89 -16.49 31.12
C GLY A 886 -11.12 -15.79 29.78
N LEU A 887 -10.33 -14.74 29.56
CA LEU A 887 -10.31 -13.93 28.35
C LEU A 887 -8.90 -13.80 27.78
N SER A 888 -8.80 -13.86 26.47
CA SER A 888 -7.74 -13.19 25.71
C SER A 888 -8.24 -11.80 25.33
N VAL A 889 -7.46 -10.76 25.59
CA VAL A 889 -7.85 -9.36 25.36
C VAL A 889 -6.70 -8.63 24.67
N SER A 890 -6.98 -7.89 23.60
CA SER A 890 -6.04 -6.91 23.04
C SER A 890 -6.49 -5.48 23.34
N PHE A 891 -5.55 -4.67 23.82
CA PHE A 891 -5.70 -3.23 24.04
C PHE A 891 -4.86 -2.52 22.98
N SER A 892 -5.49 -2.16 21.85
CA SER A 892 -4.78 -1.80 20.61
C SER A 892 -5.42 -0.69 19.78
N THR A 893 -6.47 -0.05 20.31
CA THR A 893 -7.05 1.21 19.78
C THR A 893 -6.68 2.37 20.71
N LEU A 894 -6.23 3.49 20.14
CA LEU A 894 -5.89 4.70 20.90
C LEU A 894 -7.15 5.48 21.26
N SER A 895 -7.23 5.96 22.51
CA SER A 895 -8.34 6.82 22.96
C SER A 895 -7.91 7.89 23.97
N GLY A 896 -8.80 8.86 24.22
CA GLY A 896 -8.54 10.06 25.02
C GLY A 896 -7.54 11.02 24.38
N TRP A 897 -7.76 11.45 23.13
CA TRP A 897 -6.97 12.50 22.48
C TRP A 897 -7.09 13.84 23.22
N SER A 898 -5.95 14.52 23.43
CA SER A 898 -5.90 15.92 23.85
C SER A 898 -5.27 16.77 22.75
N SER A 899 -6.00 17.79 22.31
CA SER A 899 -5.49 18.82 21.39
C SER A 899 -4.44 19.71 22.06
N GLY A 900 -4.57 20.00 23.35
CA GLY A 900 -3.59 20.78 24.10
C GLY A 900 -2.25 20.08 24.24
N ALA A 901 -2.26 18.76 24.46
CA ALA A 901 -1.06 17.94 24.70
C ALA A 901 -0.54 17.23 23.44
N THR A 902 -1.22 17.39 22.30
CA THR A 902 -1.00 16.68 21.02
C THR A 902 -0.77 15.18 21.18
N MET A 903 -1.51 14.54 22.09
CA MET A 903 -1.35 13.11 22.37
C MET A 903 -2.59 12.41 22.91
N TRP A 904 -2.61 11.10 22.66
CA TRP A 904 -3.55 10.12 23.19
C TRP A 904 -3.26 9.78 24.67
N SER A 905 -4.29 9.37 25.41
CA SER A 905 -4.19 9.10 26.85
C SER A 905 -3.93 7.64 27.18
N HIS A 906 -4.46 6.69 26.40
CA HIS A 906 -4.48 5.27 26.77
C HIS A 906 -4.81 4.35 25.58
N TRP A 907 -4.57 3.05 25.76
CA TRP A 907 -5.13 1.98 24.93
C TRP A 907 -6.50 1.54 25.47
N THR A 908 -7.47 1.34 24.58
CA THR A 908 -8.77 0.70 24.88
C THR A 908 -8.86 -0.69 24.23
N VAL A 909 -9.82 -1.51 24.67
CA VAL A 909 -10.08 -2.85 24.11
C VAL A 909 -10.42 -2.77 22.63
N ARG A 910 -9.83 -3.67 21.83
CA ARG A 910 -10.16 -3.81 20.40
C ARG A 910 -10.50 -5.22 19.97
N GLU A 911 -9.85 -6.24 20.54
CA GLU A 911 -10.11 -7.65 20.21
C GLU A 911 -10.31 -8.49 21.47
N LEU A 912 -11.16 -9.52 21.35
CA LEU A 912 -11.53 -10.39 22.46
C LEU A 912 -11.61 -11.85 22.01
N GLY A 913 -11.05 -12.74 22.82
CA GLY A 913 -11.19 -14.19 22.68
C GLY A 913 -11.62 -14.82 24.00
N VAL A 914 -12.51 -15.80 23.94
CA VAL A 914 -13.01 -16.53 25.11
C VAL A 914 -12.09 -17.73 25.38
N MET A 915 -11.51 -17.81 26.58
CA MET A 915 -10.69 -18.97 26.99
C MET A 915 -11.59 -20.08 27.52
N LEU A 916 -11.52 -21.24 26.88
CA LEU A 916 -12.39 -22.39 27.15
C LEU A 916 -11.57 -23.58 27.63
N GLN A 917 -11.95 -24.13 28.77
CA GLN A 917 -11.43 -25.38 29.32
C GLN A 917 -12.43 -26.50 29.04
N ARG A 918 -11.95 -27.64 28.51
CA ARG A 918 -12.79 -28.84 28.39
C ARG A 918 -12.93 -29.55 29.73
N VAL A 919 -14.09 -30.16 29.95
CA VAL A 919 -14.45 -30.88 31.17
C VAL A 919 -15.07 -32.23 30.80
N ASP A 920 -14.67 -33.30 31.50
CA ASP A 920 -15.24 -34.65 31.29
C ASP A 920 -16.63 -34.82 31.93
N GLU A 921 -17.31 -35.94 31.63
CA GLU A 921 -18.63 -36.27 32.20
C GLU A 921 -18.65 -36.36 33.75
N ALA A 922 -17.48 -36.49 34.38
CA ALA A 922 -17.30 -36.56 35.83
C ALA A 922 -16.90 -35.20 36.45
N GLY A 923 -16.78 -34.13 35.65
CA GLY A 923 -16.42 -32.79 36.11
C GLY A 923 -14.92 -32.52 36.24
N ASN A 924 -14.05 -33.40 35.74
CA ASN A 924 -12.58 -33.23 35.75
C ASN A 924 -12.08 -32.48 34.51
N TRP A 925 -10.91 -31.86 34.63
CA TRP A 925 -10.29 -30.96 33.65
C TRP A 925 -9.12 -31.60 32.89
#